data_AF-A0A952NIW0-F1
#
_entry.id   AF-A0A952NIW0-F1
#
_cell.length_a   1.000
_cell.length_b   1.000
_cell.length_c   1.000
_cell.angle_alpha   90.00
_cell.angle_beta   90.00
_cell.angle_gamma   90.00
#
_symmetry.space_group_name_H-M   'P 1'
#
loop_
_entity.id
_entity.type
_entity.pdbx_description
1 polymer ?
#
loop_
_entity_poly.entity_id
_entity_poly.type
_entity_poly.pdbx_seq_one_letter_code
_entity_poly.pdbx_strand_id
1 'polypeptide(L)'
;MNQRKLDKRFLKMGLTAMWALLSLSACGNNREMSEADRLRAENCTPVEAMHEFQETPFRGGTDIIYSFQNIRATVNSACAGCHQSPARSGGFTYRDSWEGAEVLLNGERLWIDGFKEAAVKMRNSMLHEDPAKRMPPPERREKNPEAFLEIGRQIDLWIKAGTPNGTFRLGKAPENPRGKPRPEKPHSTSDLGDCVPKAKLIGFDYQTDRKFENATALPKYLSETDMFTLDPYALAQKGTLAYNVEYPLWADNAEKGRWVHVPWAMQNGKLVKQSIKYNPVTQQFDIPENTRFYKSFYRAVTLPNKKIKMRRMETRIIVARTPWEKSLFGSYQWDETEQVAVLVEAPYRDGTPWKDLEFDVVVDEAKLKMRPYAIPGRQRCIDCHMGSPTQNFVLGFQPLQINKRPWGAAGRLDIPASHDLDQVSRFVDYGLLSGLKTADELPVLENSGRIAPRNVHELRANGYTVGNCYHCHNPKGLAFTKENGVQLALGPGDLFNFNTQQKSIQIPSRRLVHQAGELDSSQIWRKVADSPAQQGMFSQMPMHTPGSPDCKVLTVMGKWIRSFESEEAALAFEPACKKENPWSWVDMDFTWVEGESYVPRRADWKDTGTGMPAKYRELHLTPSLQQAITTEYPVGYWTKKPICAFPEKEIAKEDRRPWMYKDKEMTQPKRPLGEIYATTPGSYFYRNTCAKCHGPKADGDTSLAKGMLNWSGGKVRVANFMRGMFGNKNENLKTFDLDGRNLGGNYLIWMAMEGTRVQFPPEAASYVGKHGGQMLNGIREKCLAQISTDKPSSPNFMDHEIFNKVCFMDNLAPGHPDLAFNPRTNKPLNPERVEEWLDRAAWNAGWAVFKFLETASEGNWGTAIDQCEVAFPK
;
A
#
# COMPACT_ATOMS: atom_id res chain seq x y z
N MET A 1 26.15 27.84 -84.27
CA MET A 1 26.99 27.88 -83.04
C MET A 1 26.04 27.85 -81.85
N ASN A 2 26.01 26.88 -80.93
CA ASN A 2 27.00 25.91 -80.51
C ASN A 2 26.31 24.58 -80.17
N GLN A 3 26.38 23.63 -81.09
CA GLN A 3 26.51 22.20 -80.78
C GLN A 3 27.85 22.01 -80.07
N ARG A 4 27.85 21.95 -78.73
CA ARG A 4 28.92 21.39 -77.87
C ARG A 4 28.54 21.65 -76.41
N LYS A 5 27.51 20.98 -75.90
CA LYS A 5 27.31 20.78 -74.43
C LYS A 5 26.19 19.81 -74.02
N LEU A 6 25.55 19.07 -74.94
CA LEU A 6 24.58 18.03 -74.58
C LEU A 6 25.09 16.57 -74.61
N ASP A 7 26.23 16.27 -75.23
CA ASP A 7 26.70 14.87 -75.39
C ASP A 7 27.57 14.29 -74.25
N LYS A 8 27.71 14.97 -73.11
CA LYS A 8 28.47 14.43 -71.96
C LYS A 8 27.61 13.92 -70.79
N ARG A 9 26.28 13.93 -70.91
CA ARG A 9 25.38 13.40 -69.86
C ARG A 9 24.78 12.03 -70.15
N PHE A 10 24.69 11.60 -71.41
CA PHE A 10 24.12 10.28 -71.73
C PHE A 10 25.12 9.12 -71.62
N LEU A 11 26.43 9.35 -71.74
CA LEU A 11 27.43 8.29 -71.55
C LEU A 11 27.79 8.01 -70.07
N LYS A 12 27.35 8.87 -69.13
CA LYS A 12 27.61 8.70 -67.69
C LYS A 12 26.51 7.95 -66.93
N MET A 13 25.33 7.80 -67.54
CA MET A 13 24.22 7.00 -66.98
C MET A 13 24.33 5.50 -67.32
N GLY A 14 25.02 5.15 -68.43
CA GLY A 14 25.21 3.74 -68.81
C GLY A 14 26.27 3.00 -67.99
N LEU A 15 27.35 3.67 -67.55
CA LEU A 15 28.43 3.02 -66.78
C LEU A 15 28.21 3.03 -65.25
N THR A 16 27.33 3.88 -64.72
CA THR A 16 27.00 3.88 -63.28
C THR A 16 25.98 2.80 -62.92
N ALA A 17 25.07 2.44 -63.84
CA ALA A 17 24.15 1.32 -63.63
C ALA A 17 24.87 -0.05 -63.65
N MET A 18 25.94 -0.19 -64.44
CA MET A 18 26.68 -1.44 -64.55
C MET A 18 27.68 -1.66 -63.41
N TRP A 19 28.17 -0.60 -62.76
CA TRP A 19 28.96 -0.71 -61.52
C TRP A 19 28.09 -0.90 -60.26
N ALA A 20 26.87 -0.34 -60.22
CA ALA A 20 25.94 -0.58 -59.11
C ALA A 20 25.41 -2.03 -59.08
N LEU A 21 25.28 -2.69 -60.24
CA LEU A 21 24.89 -4.10 -60.35
C LEU A 21 26.05 -5.09 -60.13
N LEU A 22 27.31 -4.65 -60.17
CA LEU A 22 28.50 -5.48 -59.90
C LEU A 22 29.14 -5.24 -58.52
N SER A 23 28.78 -4.14 -57.82
CA SER A 23 29.17 -3.92 -56.42
C SER A 23 28.17 -4.46 -55.40
N LEU A 24 26.95 -4.85 -55.83
CA LEU A 24 25.97 -5.55 -54.99
C LEU A 24 26.21 -7.06 -54.90
N SER A 25 27.21 -7.60 -55.61
CA SER A 25 27.57 -9.03 -55.61
C SER A 25 28.90 -9.36 -54.91
N ALA A 26 29.54 -8.40 -54.22
CA ALA A 26 30.88 -8.62 -53.64
C ALA A 26 31.08 -8.15 -52.18
N CYS A 27 30.02 -7.72 -51.49
CA CYS A 27 30.00 -7.60 -50.02
C CYS A 27 28.70 -8.21 -49.45
N GLY A 28 28.24 -9.31 -50.06
CA GLY A 28 27.27 -10.20 -49.44
C GLY A 28 27.96 -10.96 -48.33
N ASN A 29 27.94 -10.42 -47.11
CA ASN A 29 28.14 -11.24 -45.93
C ASN A 29 26.86 -12.10 -45.82
N ASN A 30 26.73 -13.12 -46.67
CA ASN A 30 25.78 -14.21 -46.54
C ASN A 30 26.17 -14.99 -45.29
N ARG A 31 25.89 -14.41 -44.13
CA ARG A 31 25.87 -15.16 -42.88
C ARG A 31 24.58 -15.95 -42.95
N GLU A 32 24.68 -17.24 -43.28
CA GLU A 32 23.53 -18.15 -43.16
C GLU A 32 22.89 -17.92 -41.80
N MET A 33 21.61 -17.59 -41.81
CA MET A 33 20.83 -17.36 -40.61
C MET A 33 20.88 -18.66 -39.80
N SER A 34 21.23 -18.57 -38.51
CA SER A 34 21.37 -19.77 -37.70
C SER A 34 20.01 -20.49 -37.62
N GLU A 35 20.02 -21.81 -37.40
CA GLU A 35 18.79 -22.58 -37.24
C GLU A 35 17.91 -21.99 -36.12
N ALA A 36 18.52 -21.49 -35.05
CA ALA A 36 17.83 -20.82 -33.95
C ALA A 36 17.13 -19.52 -34.41
N ASP A 37 17.80 -18.69 -35.22
CA ASP A 37 17.20 -17.47 -35.76
C ASP A 37 16.06 -17.79 -36.74
N ARG A 38 16.19 -18.86 -37.53
CA ARG A 38 15.12 -19.33 -38.43
C ARG A 38 13.91 -19.82 -37.64
N LEU A 39 14.12 -20.65 -36.62
CA LEU A 39 13.04 -21.13 -35.75
C LEU A 39 12.36 -19.98 -34.99
N ARG A 40 13.12 -18.97 -34.55
CA ARG A 40 12.55 -17.76 -33.94
C ARG A 40 11.64 -17.03 -34.92
N ALA A 41 12.13 -16.73 -36.12
CA ALA A 41 11.35 -16.02 -37.15
C ALA A 41 10.09 -16.82 -37.58
N GLU A 42 10.17 -18.15 -37.62
CA GLU A 42 9.02 -19.01 -37.96
C GLU A 42 7.93 -19.05 -36.88
N ASN A 43 8.31 -18.91 -35.60
CA ASN A 43 7.43 -19.15 -34.45
C ASN A 43 7.15 -17.90 -33.61
N CYS A 44 7.77 -16.76 -33.90
CA CYS A 44 7.59 -15.51 -33.18
C CYS A 44 7.60 -14.33 -34.16
N THR A 45 6.47 -13.64 -34.26
CA THR A 45 6.29 -12.53 -35.18
C THR A 45 6.92 -11.27 -34.57
N PRO A 46 7.83 -10.56 -35.24
CA PRO A 46 8.40 -9.32 -34.72
C PRO A 46 7.32 -8.31 -34.29
N VAL A 47 7.54 -7.64 -33.15
CA VAL A 47 6.63 -6.58 -32.70
C VAL A 47 6.91 -5.31 -33.51
N GLU A 48 5.87 -4.71 -34.08
CA GLU A 48 5.94 -3.34 -34.61
C GLU A 48 5.93 -2.36 -33.42
N ALA A 49 7.05 -1.66 -33.18
CA ALA A 49 7.16 -0.85 -31.98
C ALA A 49 6.71 0.61 -32.18
N MET A 50 5.90 1.10 -31.23
CA MET A 50 5.71 2.53 -30.98
C MET A 50 6.56 3.04 -29.81
N HIS A 51 6.93 2.14 -28.90
CA HIS A 51 7.82 2.39 -27.77
C HIS A 51 8.83 1.25 -27.71
N GLU A 52 10.05 1.56 -28.13
CA GLU A 52 11.16 0.61 -28.19
C GLU A 52 12.28 1.12 -27.28
N PHE A 53 12.92 0.22 -26.54
CA PHE A 53 14.01 0.59 -25.65
C PHE A 53 15.12 -0.44 -25.62
N GLN A 54 16.33 0.03 -25.32
CA GLN A 54 17.49 -0.85 -25.15
C GLN A 54 17.44 -1.55 -23.80
N GLU A 55 17.43 -2.88 -23.82
CA GLU A 55 17.57 -3.69 -22.61
C GLU A 55 18.93 -4.38 -22.52
N THR A 56 19.49 -4.43 -21.31
CA THR A 56 20.64 -5.29 -21.01
C THR A 56 20.20 -6.76 -21.04
N PRO A 57 21.01 -7.73 -21.50
CA PRO A 57 20.64 -9.14 -21.42
C PRO A 57 20.44 -9.61 -19.98
N PHE A 58 19.32 -10.27 -19.70
CA PHE A 58 19.13 -10.99 -18.45
C PHE A 58 19.80 -12.36 -18.56
N ARG A 59 20.90 -12.57 -17.83
CA ARG A 59 21.68 -13.82 -17.94
C ARG A 59 21.18 -14.96 -17.04
N GLY A 60 20.34 -14.64 -16.05
CA GLY A 60 20.00 -15.57 -14.98
C GLY A 60 21.23 -15.95 -14.15
N GLY A 61 21.00 -16.50 -12.96
CA GLY A 61 22.06 -17.10 -12.13
C GLY A 61 22.33 -16.38 -10.81
N THR A 62 23.33 -16.90 -10.09
CA THR A 62 23.64 -16.57 -8.70
C THR A 62 24.92 -15.74 -8.55
N ASP A 63 25.57 -15.38 -9.65
CA ASP A 63 26.81 -14.59 -9.64
C ASP A 63 26.51 -13.11 -9.39
N ILE A 64 26.35 -12.78 -8.11
CA ILE A 64 26.00 -11.43 -7.68
C ILE A 64 27.19 -10.49 -7.88
N ILE A 65 26.96 -9.41 -8.64
CA ILE A 65 27.81 -8.24 -8.60
C ILE A 65 27.29 -7.38 -7.47
N TYR A 66 28.07 -7.29 -6.40
CA TYR A 66 27.70 -6.49 -5.24
C TYR A 66 27.91 -5.01 -5.57
N SER A 67 27.15 -4.14 -4.91
CA SER A 67 27.39 -2.71 -4.99
C SER A 67 27.26 -2.05 -3.63
N PHE A 68 28.05 -0.99 -3.43
CA PHE A 68 27.94 -0.18 -2.22
C PHE A 68 26.53 0.38 -2.04
N GLN A 69 25.85 0.78 -3.12
CA GLN A 69 24.49 1.33 -3.02
C GLN A 69 23.48 0.31 -2.47
N ASN A 70 23.56 -0.96 -2.86
CA ASN A 70 22.68 -1.99 -2.32
C ASN A 70 22.93 -2.27 -0.83
N ILE A 71 24.21 -2.28 -0.43
CA ILE A 71 24.61 -2.44 0.98
C ILE A 71 24.11 -1.25 1.80
N ARG A 72 24.39 -0.03 1.34
CA ARG A 72 23.91 1.22 1.93
C ARG A 72 22.40 1.20 2.11
N ALA A 73 21.64 0.87 1.06
CA ALA A 73 20.19 0.82 1.08
C ALA A 73 19.66 -0.18 2.12
N THR A 74 20.25 -1.38 2.18
CA THR A 74 19.83 -2.42 3.13
C THR A 74 20.15 -2.03 4.58
N VAL A 75 21.35 -1.48 4.82
CA VAL A 75 21.74 -0.98 6.15
C VAL A 75 20.87 0.20 6.59
N ASN A 76 20.59 1.16 5.70
CA ASN A 76 19.71 2.27 6.01
C ASN A 76 18.30 1.77 6.35
N SER A 77 17.76 0.85 5.54
CA SER A 77 16.43 0.28 5.76
C SER A 77 16.33 -0.42 7.13
N ALA A 78 17.35 -1.17 7.55
CA ALA A 78 17.34 -1.93 8.80
C ALA A 78 17.80 -1.13 10.04
N CYS A 79 18.74 -0.20 9.90
CA CYS A 79 19.52 0.35 11.01
C CYS A 79 19.41 1.87 11.19
N ALA A 80 19.01 2.62 10.16
CA ALA A 80 19.04 4.09 10.20
C ALA A 80 18.26 4.69 11.37
N GLY A 81 17.09 4.12 11.69
CA GLY A 81 16.22 4.63 12.77
C GLY A 81 16.87 4.66 14.15
N CYS A 82 17.96 3.91 14.38
CA CYS A 82 18.68 3.87 15.66
C CYS A 82 20.12 4.40 15.55
N HIS A 83 20.76 4.24 14.39
CA HIS A 83 22.19 4.46 14.21
C HIS A 83 22.55 5.61 13.25
N GLN A 84 21.62 6.07 12.40
CA GLN A 84 21.90 7.20 11.53
C GLN A 84 21.77 8.51 12.31
N SER A 85 22.80 9.35 12.23
CA SER A 85 22.83 10.67 12.85
C SER A 85 21.57 11.49 12.48
N PRO A 86 20.90 12.16 13.44
CA PRO A 86 21.38 12.49 14.79
C PRO A 86 21.16 11.41 15.85
N ALA A 87 20.60 10.25 15.51
CA ALA A 87 20.42 9.16 16.47
C ALA A 87 21.78 8.63 16.93
N ARG A 88 21.92 8.39 18.25
CA ARG A 88 23.17 7.93 18.88
C ARG A 88 22.93 6.75 19.81
N SER A 89 22.35 5.68 19.29
CA SER A 89 22.08 4.47 20.07
C SER A 89 22.91 3.28 19.57
N GLY A 90 23.16 2.28 20.43
CA GLY A 90 23.70 0.98 20.02
C GLY A 90 25.20 0.93 19.66
N GLY A 91 26.03 1.78 20.26
CA GLY A 91 27.50 1.63 20.22
C GLY A 91 28.21 2.15 18.96
N PHE A 92 27.46 2.56 17.93
CA PHE A 92 28.01 3.31 16.80
C PHE A 92 26.95 4.25 16.21
N THR A 93 27.43 5.28 15.50
CA THR A 93 26.61 6.24 14.75
C THR A 93 27.26 6.47 13.41
N TYR A 94 26.45 6.61 12.35
CA TYR A 94 26.96 6.92 11.02
C TYR A 94 26.13 8.02 10.35
N ARG A 95 26.69 8.64 9.31
CA ARG A 95 25.97 9.48 8.36
C ARG A 95 25.78 8.72 7.05
N ASP A 96 24.70 9.02 6.36
CA ASP A 96 24.35 8.37 5.10
C ASP A 96 25.19 8.90 3.92
N SER A 97 26.48 8.60 3.96
CA SER A 97 27.47 8.94 2.93
C SER A 97 28.59 7.92 2.95
N TRP A 98 29.33 7.85 1.84
CA TRP A 98 30.48 6.94 1.75
C TRP A 98 31.54 7.24 2.81
N GLU A 99 31.93 8.51 2.97
CA GLU A 99 32.90 8.99 3.95
C GLU A 99 32.28 9.89 5.04
N GLY A 100 32.96 9.95 6.18
CA GLY A 100 32.60 10.78 7.32
C GLY A 100 32.75 12.29 7.06
N ALA A 101 32.15 13.09 7.92
CA ALA A 101 32.40 14.54 7.95
C ALA A 101 32.09 15.14 9.33
N GLU A 102 32.60 16.34 9.55
CA GLU A 102 32.23 17.19 10.66
C GLU A 102 30.82 17.78 10.43
N VAL A 103 29.93 17.63 11.41
CA VAL A 103 28.56 18.15 11.36
C VAL A 103 28.23 18.94 12.61
N LEU A 104 27.37 19.95 12.46
CA LEU A 104 26.85 20.73 13.58
C LEU A 104 25.59 20.05 14.13
N LEU A 105 25.66 19.56 15.37
CA LEU A 105 24.54 18.91 16.06
C LEU A 105 24.34 19.59 17.42
N ASN A 106 23.14 20.13 17.65
CA ASN A 106 22.80 20.84 18.89
C ASN A 106 23.79 21.96 19.27
N GLY A 107 24.40 22.62 18.28
CA GLY A 107 25.38 23.69 18.49
C GLY A 107 26.83 23.20 18.66
N GLU A 108 27.07 21.90 18.74
CA GLU A 108 28.42 21.31 18.82
C GLU A 108 28.87 20.77 17.46
N ARG A 109 30.14 21.00 17.11
CA ARG A 109 30.76 20.40 15.93
C ARG A 109 31.32 19.03 16.28
N LEU A 110 30.84 18.00 15.60
CA LEU A 110 31.21 16.61 15.89
C LEU A 110 31.50 15.88 14.58
N TRP A 111 32.58 15.10 14.56
CA TRP A 111 32.85 14.17 13.46
C TRP A 111 31.88 12.99 13.54
N ILE A 112 31.22 12.70 12.42
CA ILE A 112 30.34 11.54 12.29
C ILE A 112 30.86 10.65 11.16
N ASP A 113 31.17 9.39 11.50
CA ASP A 113 31.65 8.34 10.59
C ASP A 113 30.69 8.17 9.40
N GLY A 114 31.23 8.02 8.20
CA GLY A 114 30.47 7.53 7.05
C GLY A 114 30.38 6.00 7.08
N PHE A 115 29.82 5.43 6.02
CA PHE A 115 29.74 3.98 5.88
C PHE A 115 31.12 3.31 5.91
N LYS A 116 32.11 3.91 5.25
CA LYS A 116 33.48 3.36 5.15
C LYS A 116 34.13 3.27 6.53
N GLU A 117 34.04 4.32 7.34
CA GLU A 117 34.63 4.37 8.67
C GLU A 117 33.85 3.51 9.68
N ALA A 118 32.52 3.43 9.55
CA ALA A 118 31.67 2.63 10.42
C ALA A 118 31.64 1.13 10.08
N ALA A 119 32.09 0.72 8.88
CA ALA A 119 31.92 -0.63 8.33
C ALA A 119 32.40 -1.74 9.28
N VAL A 120 33.60 -1.58 9.85
CA VAL A 120 34.18 -2.60 10.75
C VAL A 120 33.35 -2.74 12.02
N LYS A 121 32.86 -1.63 12.60
CA LYS A 121 31.99 -1.65 13.78
C LYS A 121 30.66 -2.34 13.46
N MET A 122 30.02 -1.97 12.34
CA MET A 122 28.78 -2.58 11.86
C MET A 122 28.94 -4.10 11.68
N ARG A 123 29.98 -4.53 10.97
CA ARG A 123 30.30 -5.95 10.74
C ARG A 123 30.51 -6.69 12.06
N ASN A 124 31.29 -6.15 12.98
CA ASN A 124 31.57 -6.78 14.26
C ASN A 124 30.32 -6.89 15.13
N SER A 125 29.43 -5.90 15.10
CA SER A 125 28.17 -5.94 15.84
C SER A 125 27.20 -6.99 15.30
N MET A 126 27.10 -7.17 13.97
CA MET A 126 26.18 -8.15 13.38
C MET A 126 26.73 -9.58 13.40
N LEU A 127 28.03 -9.73 13.16
CA LEU A 127 28.73 -11.03 13.10
C LEU A 127 29.48 -11.37 14.40
N HIS A 128 29.08 -10.78 15.53
CA HIS A 128 29.70 -11.06 16.82
C HIS A 128 29.66 -12.57 17.12
N GLU A 129 30.75 -13.14 17.62
CA GLU A 129 30.85 -14.59 17.87
C GLU A 129 29.79 -15.05 18.89
N ASP A 130 29.70 -14.35 20.02
CA ASP A 130 28.63 -14.49 21.02
C ASP A 130 27.29 -13.96 20.48
N PRO A 131 26.27 -14.83 20.27
CA PRO A 131 24.95 -14.42 19.79
C PRO A 131 24.23 -13.41 20.69
N ALA A 132 24.46 -13.43 22.00
CA ALA A 132 23.82 -12.50 22.94
C ALA A 132 24.30 -11.05 22.74
N LYS A 133 25.49 -10.87 22.14
CA LYS A 133 26.09 -9.57 21.83
C LYS A 133 25.85 -9.12 20.38
N ARG A 134 25.17 -9.94 19.56
CA ARG A 134 24.82 -9.56 18.19
C ARG A 134 23.76 -8.47 18.18
N MET A 135 23.93 -7.52 17.28
CA MET A 135 22.93 -6.51 16.97
C MET A 135 22.16 -6.87 15.68
N PRO A 136 20.84 -6.58 15.62
CA PRO A 136 20.03 -6.03 16.72
C PRO A 136 19.75 -7.08 17.81
N PRO A 137 19.23 -6.67 18.98
CA PRO A 137 18.91 -7.59 20.08
C PRO A 137 18.01 -8.76 19.65
N PRO A 138 18.07 -9.92 20.35
CA PRO A 138 17.33 -11.14 20.00
C PRO A 138 15.86 -10.89 19.64
N GLU A 139 15.17 -10.04 20.40
CA GLU A 139 13.75 -9.69 20.22
C GLU A 139 13.42 -9.10 18.83
N ARG A 140 14.42 -8.51 18.17
CA ARG A 140 14.30 -7.98 16.80
C ARG A 140 14.85 -8.91 15.73
N ARG A 141 15.86 -9.71 16.04
CA ARG A 141 16.52 -10.57 15.04
C ARG A 141 15.92 -11.97 14.93
N GLU A 142 15.26 -12.48 15.98
CA GLU A 142 14.83 -13.89 16.04
C GLU A 142 13.81 -14.29 14.98
N LYS A 143 12.97 -13.36 14.50
CA LYS A 143 12.02 -13.66 13.42
C LYS A 143 12.71 -13.90 12.07
N ASN A 144 13.91 -13.37 11.87
CA ASN A 144 14.70 -13.57 10.65
C ASN A 144 16.21 -13.32 10.89
N PRO A 145 16.90 -14.23 11.62
CA PRO A 145 18.29 -14.00 12.01
C PRO A 145 19.24 -13.97 10.81
N GLU A 146 18.95 -14.79 9.78
CA GLU A 146 19.76 -14.85 8.57
C GLU A 146 19.77 -13.54 7.78
N ALA A 147 18.67 -12.79 7.74
CA ALA A 147 18.66 -11.49 7.07
C ALA A 147 19.67 -10.50 7.68
N PHE A 148 19.76 -10.44 9.02
CA PHE A 148 20.73 -9.57 9.68
C PHE A 148 22.17 -10.07 9.53
N LEU A 149 22.39 -11.38 9.60
CA LEU A 149 23.69 -11.98 9.33
C LEU A 149 24.14 -11.72 7.89
N GLU A 150 23.22 -11.74 6.94
CA GLU A 150 23.52 -11.45 5.53
C GLU A 150 23.98 -10.01 5.34
N ILE A 151 23.38 -9.03 6.02
CA ILE A 151 23.88 -7.64 6.02
C ILE A 151 25.33 -7.61 6.52
N GLY A 152 25.61 -8.30 7.63
CA GLY A 152 26.97 -8.44 8.17
C GLY A 152 27.95 -9.07 7.17
N ARG A 153 27.55 -10.15 6.50
CA ARG A 153 28.34 -10.81 5.45
C ARG A 153 28.62 -9.87 4.28
N GLN A 154 27.62 -9.11 3.83
CA GLN A 154 27.79 -8.15 2.73
C GLN A 154 28.75 -7.02 3.08
N ILE A 155 28.70 -6.50 4.31
CA ILE A 155 29.67 -5.49 4.78
C ILE A 155 31.07 -6.10 4.87
N ASP A 156 31.22 -7.32 5.39
CA ASP A 156 32.53 -8.01 5.46
C ASP A 156 33.13 -8.20 4.06
N LEU A 157 32.30 -8.61 3.10
CA LEU A 157 32.65 -8.70 1.69
C LEU A 157 33.12 -7.34 1.15
N TRP A 158 32.36 -6.26 1.38
CA TRP A 158 32.72 -4.91 0.96
C TRP A 158 34.06 -4.43 1.56
N ILE A 159 34.30 -4.73 2.84
CA ILE A 159 35.58 -4.45 3.52
C ILE A 159 36.73 -5.20 2.81
N LYS A 160 36.55 -6.51 2.54
CA LYS A 160 37.55 -7.34 1.83
C LYS A 160 37.85 -6.84 0.42
N ALA A 161 36.88 -6.20 -0.24
CA ALA A 161 37.06 -5.57 -1.53
C ALA A 161 37.73 -4.18 -1.47
N GLY A 162 38.10 -3.69 -0.28
CA GLY A 162 38.71 -2.37 -0.09
C GLY A 162 37.71 -1.22 0.03
N THR A 163 36.46 -1.50 0.40
CA THR A 163 35.37 -0.51 0.57
C THR A 163 35.10 0.39 -0.65
N PRO A 164 35.02 -0.16 -1.88
CA PRO A 164 34.84 0.65 -3.09
C PRO A 164 33.51 1.40 -3.09
N ASN A 165 33.52 2.66 -3.53
CA ASN A 165 32.30 3.44 -3.78
C ASN A 165 31.73 3.10 -5.18
N GLY A 166 31.23 1.88 -5.34
CA GLY A 166 30.70 1.37 -6.62
C GLY A 166 30.43 -0.13 -6.61
N THR A 167 30.37 -0.75 -7.79
CA THR A 167 30.23 -2.21 -7.95
C THR A 167 31.52 -2.95 -7.64
N PHE A 168 31.43 -4.15 -7.08
CA PHE A 168 32.57 -5.02 -6.80
C PHE A 168 32.18 -6.50 -6.89
N ARG A 169 33.19 -7.36 -7.01
CA ARG A 169 33.05 -8.83 -7.06
C ARG A 169 34.01 -9.47 -6.07
N LEU A 170 33.60 -10.57 -5.44
CA LEU A 170 34.45 -11.41 -4.60
C LEU A 170 34.32 -12.87 -5.03
N GLY A 171 35.46 -13.53 -5.27
CA GLY A 171 35.54 -14.89 -5.81
C GLY A 171 35.71 -14.95 -7.34
N LYS A 172 36.20 -16.10 -7.83
CA LYS A 172 36.18 -16.42 -9.27
C LYS A 172 34.74 -16.76 -9.65
N ALA A 173 34.27 -16.25 -10.80
CA ALA A 173 33.00 -16.71 -11.36
C ALA A 173 33.04 -18.26 -11.46
N PRO A 174 31.97 -18.99 -11.09
CA PRO A 174 31.88 -20.42 -11.36
C PRO A 174 32.25 -20.66 -12.82
N GLU A 175 33.12 -21.65 -13.07
CA GLU A 175 33.34 -22.14 -14.41
C GLU A 175 32.01 -22.69 -14.90
N ASN A 176 31.36 -21.92 -15.78
CA ASN A 176 30.06 -22.26 -16.32
C ASN A 176 30.16 -23.65 -16.99
N PRO A 177 29.38 -24.66 -16.56
CA PRO A 177 29.36 -25.97 -17.22
C PRO A 177 28.76 -25.90 -18.64
N ARG A 178 28.29 -24.72 -19.08
CA ARG A 178 27.92 -24.42 -20.46
C ARG A 178 28.81 -23.27 -20.94
N GLY A 179 29.38 -23.37 -22.14
CA GLY A 179 30.45 -22.50 -22.64
C GLY A 179 30.27 -20.99 -22.39
N LYS A 180 31.40 -20.27 -22.35
CA LYS A 180 31.48 -18.82 -22.10
C LYS A 180 30.28 -18.07 -22.72
N PRO A 181 29.42 -17.40 -21.93
CA PRO A 181 28.35 -16.62 -22.50
C PRO A 181 28.97 -15.54 -23.38
N ARG A 182 28.63 -15.54 -24.68
CA ARG A 182 28.98 -14.42 -25.56
C ARG A 182 28.41 -13.15 -24.92
N PRO A 183 29.09 -11.99 -25.01
CA PRO A 183 28.43 -10.73 -24.72
C PRO A 183 27.28 -10.57 -25.71
N GLU A 184 26.06 -10.89 -25.27
CA GLU A 184 24.86 -10.44 -25.97
C GLU A 184 24.88 -8.91 -25.91
N LYS A 185 24.81 -8.28 -27.08
CA LYS A 185 24.68 -6.82 -27.14
C LYS A 185 23.27 -6.47 -26.67
N PRO A 186 23.10 -5.34 -25.95
CA PRO A 186 21.78 -4.78 -25.72
C PRO A 186 21.00 -4.69 -27.04
N HIS A 187 19.74 -5.07 -27.02
CA HIS A 187 18.86 -5.03 -28.19
C HIS A 187 17.62 -4.20 -27.88
N SER A 188 16.96 -3.74 -28.94
CA SER A 188 15.69 -2.99 -28.84
C SER A 188 14.56 -3.97 -28.54
N THR A 189 13.69 -3.62 -27.61
CA THR A 189 12.50 -4.42 -27.24
C THR A 189 11.32 -3.48 -26.89
N SER A 190 10.11 -4.03 -26.87
CA SER A 190 8.88 -3.34 -26.45
C SER A 190 8.32 -3.91 -25.14
N ASP A 191 7.18 -3.39 -24.68
CA ASP A 191 6.45 -3.95 -23.52
C ASP A 191 6.04 -5.43 -23.70
N LEU A 192 5.90 -5.90 -24.94
CA LEU A 192 5.61 -7.31 -25.28
C LEU A 192 6.88 -8.14 -25.55
N GLY A 193 8.06 -7.53 -25.50
CA GLY A 193 9.31 -8.12 -25.99
C GLY A 193 9.65 -7.65 -27.41
N ASP A 194 10.58 -8.35 -28.06
CA ASP A 194 10.99 -8.14 -29.46
C ASP A 194 10.07 -8.87 -30.46
N CYS A 195 9.30 -9.86 -30.01
CA CYS A 195 8.39 -10.63 -30.84
C CYS A 195 7.18 -11.17 -30.07
N VAL A 196 6.08 -11.41 -30.78
CA VAL A 196 4.86 -12.08 -30.29
C VAL A 196 4.90 -13.57 -30.69
N PRO A 197 4.89 -14.50 -29.72
CA PRO A 197 4.84 -15.94 -29.98
C PRO A 197 3.65 -16.37 -30.85
N LYS A 198 3.78 -17.43 -31.64
CA LYS A 198 2.63 -18.10 -32.28
C LYS A 198 2.06 -19.18 -31.35
N ALA A 199 0.78 -19.52 -31.50
CA ALA A 199 0.10 -20.51 -30.65
C ALA A 199 0.85 -21.86 -30.54
N LYS A 200 1.48 -22.33 -31.63
CA LYS A 200 2.28 -23.56 -31.65
C LYS A 200 3.54 -23.53 -30.77
N LEU A 201 4.03 -22.35 -30.40
CA LEU A 201 5.20 -22.17 -29.54
C LEU A 201 4.84 -22.29 -28.06
N ILE A 202 3.56 -22.10 -27.70
CA ILE A 202 3.14 -22.00 -26.31
C ILE A 202 3.22 -23.37 -25.64
N GLY A 203 4.23 -23.53 -24.79
CA GLY A 203 4.46 -24.74 -24.02
C GLY A 203 4.00 -24.61 -22.57
N PHE A 204 4.62 -25.38 -21.68
CA PHE A 204 4.32 -25.42 -20.25
C PHE A 204 5.54 -25.88 -19.45
N ASP A 205 5.57 -25.58 -18.16
CA ASP A 205 6.61 -26.03 -17.23
C ASP A 205 5.98 -26.65 -15.98
N TYR A 206 5.57 -27.92 -16.09
CA TYR A 206 4.90 -28.62 -15.00
C TYR A 206 5.78 -28.78 -13.75
N GLN A 207 7.11 -28.82 -13.90
CA GLN A 207 8.00 -28.91 -12.74
C GLN A 207 7.94 -27.63 -11.92
N THR A 208 7.99 -26.47 -12.59
CA THR A 208 7.85 -25.16 -11.95
C THR A 208 6.43 -24.95 -11.41
N ASP A 209 5.40 -25.39 -12.13
CA ASP A 209 4.01 -25.39 -11.65
C ASP A 209 3.88 -26.13 -10.31
N ARG A 210 4.39 -27.36 -10.26
CA ARG A 210 4.33 -28.20 -9.05
C ARG A 210 5.15 -27.62 -7.90
N LYS A 211 6.27 -26.94 -8.20
CA LYS A 211 7.06 -26.21 -7.20
C LYS A 211 6.23 -25.10 -6.57
N PHE A 212 5.57 -24.25 -7.37
CA PHE A 212 4.75 -23.15 -6.85
C PHE A 212 3.46 -23.61 -6.18
N GLU A 213 2.86 -24.71 -6.62
CA GLU A 213 1.69 -25.30 -5.97
C GLU A 213 1.98 -25.65 -4.50
N ASN A 214 3.18 -26.17 -4.21
CA ASN A 214 3.60 -26.57 -2.87
C ASN A 214 4.38 -25.49 -2.10
N ALA A 215 4.65 -24.33 -2.72
CA ALA A 215 5.48 -23.31 -2.12
C ALA A 215 4.76 -22.55 -0.99
N THR A 216 5.49 -22.24 0.08
CA THR A 216 5.07 -21.34 1.16
C THR A 216 5.83 -20.01 1.14
N ALA A 217 6.89 -19.91 0.34
CA ALA A 217 7.71 -18.73 0.15
C ALA A 217 8.19 -18.62 -1.30
N LEU A 218 8.61 -17.43 -1.71
CA LEU A 218 9.19 -17.18 -3.02
C LEU A 218 10.68 -17.59 -3.04
N PRO A 219 11.22 -18.04 -4.19
CA PRO A 219 12.64 -18.34 -4.31
C PRO A 219 13.48 -17.06 -4.24
N LYS A 220 14.75 -17.18 -3.84
CA LYS A 220 15.66 -16.05 -3.63
C LYS A 220 15.95 -15.28 -4.92
N TYR A 221 16.11 -15.98 -6.04
CA TYR A 221 16.43 -15.36 -7.32
C TYR A 221 15.24 -15.38 -8.28
N LEU A 222 15.04 -14.29 -9.02
CA LEU A 222 13.98 -14.21 -10.03
C LEU A 222 14.13 -15.32 -11.08
N SER A 223 15.38 -15.70 -11.40
CA SER A 223 15.68 -16.75 -12.38
C SER A 223 15.24 -18.15 -11.97
N GLU A 224 14.86 -18.35 -10.71
CA GLU A 224 14.33 -19.62 -10.18
C GLU A 224 12.79 -19.69 -10.23
N THR A 225 12.17 -18.69 -10.85
CA THR A 225 10.73 -18.59 -11.14
C THR A 225 10.46 -18.85 -12.63
N ASP A 226 9.22 -18.68 -13.09
CA ASP A 226 8.89 -18.74 -14.51
C ASP A 226 9.52 -17.60 -15.33
N MET A 227 10.04 -16.56 -14.67
CA MET A 227 10.73 -15.42 -15.24
C MET A 227 12.25 -15.62 -15.22
N PHE A 228 12.75 -16.64 -15.94
CA PHE A 228 14.18 -16.98 -16.00
C PHE A 228 14.96 -16.19 -17.06
N THR A 229 14.26 -15.49 -17.93
CA THR A 229 14.74 -14.56 -18.95
C THR A 229 13.66 -13.49 -19.19
N LEU A 230 13.92 -12.48 -19.99
CA LEU A 230 12.90 -11.57 -20.55
C LEU A 230 12.66 -11.80 -22.05
N ASP A 231 13.32 -12.82 -22.63
CA ASP A 231 13.09 -13.23 -24.01
C ASP A 231 11.67 -13.82 -24.18
N PRO A 232 10.75 -13.17 -24.93
CA PRO A 232 9.39 -13.64 -25.09
C PRO A 232 9.31 -15.03 -25.75
N TYR A 233 10.26 -15.39 -26.62
CA TYR A 233 10.30 -16.71 -27.25
C TYR A 233 10.55 -17.81 -26.23
N ALA A 234 11.62 -17.66 -25.42
CA ALA A 234 12.01 -18.63 -24.42
C ALA A 234 10.98 -18.74 -23.29
N LEU A 235 10.38 -17.62 -22.87
CA LEU A 235 9.30 -17.61 -21.89
C LEU A 235 8.05 -18.34 -22.40
N ALA A 236 7.67 -18.12 -23.67
CA ALA A 236 6.50 -18.75 -24.27
C ALA A 236 6.61 -20.27 -24.39
N GLN A 237 7.81 -20.80 -24.67
CA GLN A 237 8.09 -22.24 -24.65
C GLN A 237 7.80 -22.89 -23.30
N LYS A 238 7.79 -22.10 -22.22
CA LYS A 238 7.45 -22.53 -20.87
C LYS A 238 6.07 -22.09 -20.40
N GLY A 239 5.28 -21.42 -21.24
CA GLY A 239 3.92 -21.00 -20.91
C GLY A 239 3.80 -19.63 -20.22
N THR A 240 4.88 -18.84 -20.16
CA THR A 240 4.86 -17.46 -19.65
C THR A 240 4.68 -16.49 -20.80
N LEU A 241 3.67 -15.62 -20.72
CA LEU A 241 3.24 -14.76 -21.82
C LEU A 241 3.18 -13.29 -21.40
N ALA A 242 3.72 -12.41 -22.25
CA ALA A 242 3.63 -10.97 -22.05
C ALA A 242 2.21 -10.47 -22.34
N TYR A 243 1.77 -9.43 -21.63
CA TYR A 243 0.49 -8.77 -21.88
C TYR A 243 0.55 -7.28 -21.57
N ASN A 244 -0.32 -6.54 -22.26
CA ASN A 244 -0.54 -5.12 -22.05
C ASN A 244 -1.94 -4.85 -21.50
N VAL A 245 -2.06 -3.65 -20.92
CA VAL A 245 -3.30 -3.16 -20.30
C VAL A 245 -3.79 -1.90 -21.01
N GLU A 246 -5.10 -1.67 -20.97
CA GLU A 246 -5.75 -0.53 -21.63
C GLU A 246 -5.52 0.78 -20.88
N TYR A 247 -5.68 0.76 -19.55
CA TYR A 247 -5.50 1.92 -18.68
C TYR A 247 -4.33 1.68 -17.72
N PRO A 248 -3.09 1.99 -18.12
CA PRO A 248 -1.92 1.70 -17.32
C PRO A 248 -1.85 2.53 -16.03
N LEU A 249 -1.41 1.88 -14.96
CA LEU A 249 -1.02 2.54 -13.71
C LEU A 249 0.20 3.43 -13.95
N TRP A 250 0.08 4.70 -13.59
CA TRP A 250 1.19 5.61 -13.40
C TRP A 250 1.90 5.29 -12.08
N ALA A 251 3.24 5.23 -12.12
CA ALA A 251 4.07 4.95 -10.95
C ALA A 251 5.38 5.72 -11.09
N ASP A 252 5.34 7.01 -10.78
CA ASP A 252 6.50 7.91 -10.78
C ASP A 252 7.24 7.99 -12.13
N ASN A 253 6.52 7.89 -13.27
CA ASN A 253 7.11 7.82 -14.61
C ASN A 253 8.00 6.59 -14.87
N ALA A 254 7.72 5.45 -14.22
CA ALA A 254 8.32 4.17 -14.56
C ALA A 254 7.53 3.44 -15.68
N GLU A 255 8.24 2.93 -16.68
CA GLU A 255 7.67 2.03 -17.69
C GLU A 255 7.50 0.61 -17.14
N LYS A 256 6.62 -0.21 -17.75
CA LYS A 256 6.20 -1.48 -17.16
C LYS A 256 5.96 -2.58 -18.18
N GLY A 257 6.76 -3.65 -18.09
CA GLY A 257 6.46 -4.94 -18.72
C GLY A 257 5.62 -5.82 -17.79
N ARG A 258 4.70 -6.62 -18.36
CA ARG A 258 3.84 -7.53 -17.58
C ARG A 258 3.75 -8.90 -18.23
N TRP A 259 3.71 -9.93 -17.41
CA TRP A 259 3.57 -11.31 -17.86
C TRP A 259 2.61 -12.10 -16.99
N VAL A 260 2.02 -13.13 -17.58
CA VAL A 260 1.13 -14.08 -16.93
C VAL A 260 1.58 -15.50 -17.26
N HIS A 261 1.50 -16.37 -16.26
CA HIS A 261 1.67 -17.81 -16.40
C HIS A 261 0.50 -18.52 -15.72
N VAL A 262 -0.24 -19.33 -16.47
CA VAL A 262 -1.35 -20.15 -15.94
C VAL A 262 -0.86 -21.59 -15.79
N PRO A 263 -0.88 -22.17 -14.57
CA PRO A 263 -0.30 -23.47 -14.33
C PRO A 263 -1.11 -24.59 -14.98
N TRP A 264 -0.42 -25.68 -15.31
CA TRP A 264 -1.09 -26.97 -15.47
C TRP A 264 -1.34 -27.60 -14.10
N ALA A 265 -2.45 -28.33 -13.97
CA ALA A 265 -2.85 -28.95 -12.71
C ALA A 265 -3.08 -30.44 -12.89
N MET A 266 -2.77 -31.22 -11.84
CA MET A 266 -3.19 -32.62 -11.77
C MET A 266 -4.65 -32.70 -11.32
N GLN A 267 -5.52 -33.18 -12.19
CA GLN A 267 -6.93 -33.43 -11.88
C GLN A 267 -7.24 -34.90 -12.17
N ASN A 268 -7.72 -35.62 -11.14
CA ASN A 268 -8.06 -37.06 -11.24
C ASN A 268 -6.93 -37.91 -11.85
N GLY A 269 -5.69 -37.66 -11.43
CA GLY A 269 -4.51 -38.40 -11.91
C GLY A 269 -4.06 -38.04 -13.33
N LYS A 270 -4.65 -37.01 -13.97
CA LYS A 270 -4.25 -36.53 -15.30
C LYS A 270 -3.76 -35.09 -15.23
N LEU A 271 -2.75 -34.79 -16.03
CA LEU A 271 -2.25 -33.44 -16.21
C LEU A 271 -3.20 -32.66 -17.13
N VAL A 272 -3.81 -31.59 -16.63
CA VAL A 272 -4.84 -30.81 -17.32
C VAL A 272 -4.40 -29.36 -17.44
N LYS A 273 -4.39 -28.85 -18.68
CA LYS A 273 -4.16 -27.43 -18.97
C LYS A 273 -5.29 -26.60 -18.36
N GLN A 274 -4.94 -25.62 -17.54
CA GLN A 274 -5.89 -24.65 -17.00
C GLN A 274 -6.00 -23.44 -17.93
N SER A 275 -7.06 -22.64 -17.74
CA SER A 275 -7.25 -21.36 -18.44
C SER A 275 -7.92 -20.37 -17.49
N ILE A 276 -7.68 -19.08 -17.70
CA ILE A 276 -8.43 -18.02 -17.03
C ILE A 276 -9.79 -17.90 -17.71
N LYS A 277 -10.85 -18.20 -16.97
CA LYS A 277 -12.20 -18.30 -17.54
C LYS A 277 -12.95 -16.97 -17.39
N TYR A 278 -13.50 -16.47 -18.49
CA TYR A 278 -14.44 -15.36 -18.45
C TYR A 278 -15.83 -15.84 -18.02
N ASN A 279 -16.42 -15.12 -17.06
CA ASN A 279 -17.80 -15.30 -16.66
C ASN A 279 -18.64 -14.15 -17.21
N PRO A 280 -19.52 -14.37 -18.21
CA PRO A 280 -20.30 -13.31 -18.84
C PRO A 280 -21.38 -12.72 -17.92
N VAL A 281 -21.79 -13.44 -16.86
CA VAL A 281 -22.80 -12.96 -15.90
C VAL A 281 -22.18 -11.97 -14.92
N THR A 282 -21.01 -12.30 -14.37
CA THR A 282 -20.32 -11.42 -13.42
C THR A 282 -19.39 -10.41 -14.09
N GLN A 283 -19.12 -10.59 -15.40
CA GLN A 283 -18.14 -9.84 -16.18
C GLN A 283 -16.74 -9.84 -15.55
N GLN A 284 -16.36 -10.96 -14.95
CA GLN A 284 -15.07 -11.13 -14.26
C GLN A 284 -14.31 -12.33 -14.81
N PHE A 285 -13.00 -12.36 -14.52
CA PHE A 285 -12.16 -13.53 -14.75
C PHE A 285 -12.08 -14.39 -13.49
N ASP A 286 -12.36 -15.68 -13.67
CA ASP A 286 -12.02 -16.72 -12.72
C ASP A 286 -10.57 -17.13 -12.99
N ILE A 287 -9.67 -16.68 -12.12
CA ILE A 287 -8.22 -16.95 -12.21
C ILE A 287 -7.90 -18.24 -11.45
N PRO A 288 -7.35 -19.28 -12.10
CA PRO A 288 -6.95 -20.51 -11.42
C PRO A 288 -5.92 -20.27 -10.32
N GLU A 289 -5.99 -21.07 -9.26
CA GLU A 289 -5.00 -21.08 -8.17
C GLU A 289 -3.58 -21.27 -8.71
N ASN A 290 -2.62 -20.59 -8.08
CA ASN A 290 -1.22 -20.54 -8.46
C ASN A 290 -0.92 -19.91 -9.83
N THR A 291 -1.88 -19.22 -10.48
CA THR A 291 -1.56 -18.34 -11.62
C THR A 291 -0.57 -17.25 -11.19
N ARG A 292 0.47 -17.03 -11.99
CA ARG A 292 1.58 -16.13 -11.65
C ARG A 292 1.56 -14.90 -12.53
N PHE A 293 1.57 -13.75 -11.90
CA PHE A 293 1.64 -12.46 -12.56
C PHE A 293 2.96 -11.77 -12.23
N TYR A 294 3.67 -11.34 -13.26
CA TYR A 294 4.92 -10.62 -13.15
C TYR A 294 4.75 -9.19 -13.64
N LYS A 295 5.44 -8.25 -12.99
CA LYS A 295 5.50 -6.85 -13.41
C LYS A 295 6.90 -6.31 -13.20
N SER A 296 7.58 -5.97 -14.29
CA SER A 296 8.91 -5.35 -14.24
C SER A 296 8.76 -3.84 -14.38
N PHE A 297 9.48 -3.07 -13.56
CA PHE A 297 9.48 -1.61 -13.58
C PHE A 297 10.81 -1.09 -14.12
N TYR A 298 10.71 -0.13 -15.03
CA TYR A 298 11.84 0.42 -15.77
C TYR A 298 11.98 1.92 -15.58
N ARG A 299 13.22 2.41 -15.62
CA ARG A 299 13.56 3.83 -15.57
C ARG A 299 14.32 4.25 -16.82
N ALA A 300 13.87 5.34 -17.42
CA ALA A 300 14.62 6.00 -18.47
C ALA A 300 15.93 6.59 -17.90
N VAL A 301 17.06 6.17 -18.47
CA VAL A 301 18.40 6.68 -18.19
C VAL A 301 18.93 7.33 -19.45
N THR A 302 19.39 8.58 -19.33
CA THR A 302 20.04 9.28 -20.44
C THR A 302 21.51 8.88 -20.49
N LEU A 303 21.91 8.21 -21.57
CA LEU A 303 23.29 7.81 -21.84
C LEU A 303 24.15 9.01 -22.28
N PRO A 304 25.49 8.91 -22.26
CA PRO A 304 26.38 10.00 -22.69
C PRO A 304 26.16 10.47 -24.14
N ASN A 305 25.68 9.57 -25.00
CA ASN A 305 25.33 9.86 -26.39
C ASN A 305 23.90 10.43 -26.57
N LYS A 306 23.24 10.83 -25.46
CA LYS A 306 21.85 11.32 -25.39
C LYS A 306 20.77 10.31 -25.77
N LYS A 307 21.10 9.05 -26.04
CA LYS A 307 20.09 7.98 -26.19
C LYS A 307 19.51 7.64 -24.82
N ILE A 308 18.26 7.20 -24.83
CA ILE A 308 17.58 6.70 -23.63
C ILE A 308 17.76 5.18 -23.56
N LYS A 309 18.22 4.70 -22.42
CA LYS A 309 18.21 3.28 -22.05
C LYS A 309 17.15 3.08 -20.97
N MET A 310 16.39 1.99 -21.04
CA MET A 310 15.48 1.62 -19.96
C MET A 310 16.21 0.70 -18.99
N ARG A 311 16.47 1.19 -17.79
CA ARG A 311 17.09 0.44 -16.70
C ARG A 311 16.02 -0.30 -15.90
N ARG A 312 16.18 -1.61 -15.72
CA ARG A 312 15.37 -2.44 -14.82
C ARG A 312 15.64 -2.07 -13.37
N MET A 313 14.56 -1.82 -12.61
CA MET A 313 14.66 -1.45 -11.20
C MET A 313 14.20 -2.58 -10.29
N GLU A 314 13.01 -3.10 -10.57
CA GLU A 314 12.41 -4.18 -9.81
C GLU A 314 11.51 -5.05 -10.68
N THR A 315 11.34 -6.32 -10.28
CA THR A 315 10.29 -7.19 -10.82
C THR A 315 9.46 -7.74 -9.68
N ARG A 316 8.15 -7.51 -9.73
CA ARG A 316 7.20 -8.01 -8.72
C ARG A 316 6.51 -9.26 -9.22
N ILE A 317 6.28 -10.21 -8.31
CA ILE A 317 5.52 -11.43 -8.57
C ILE A 317 4.30 -11.50 -7.65
N ILE A 318 3.19 -12.00 -8.18
CA ILE A 318 2.02 -12.47 -7.41
C ILE A 318 1.71 -13.90 -7.87
N VAL A 319 1.69 -14.85 -6.95
CA VAL A 319 1.15 -16.19 -7.07
C VAL A 319 -0.26 -16.15 -6.51
N ALA A 320 -1.26 -16.06 -7.38
CA ALA A 320 -2.65 -15.85 -7.01
C ALA A 320 -3.23 -17.05 -6.27
N ARG A 321 -3.75 -16.84 -5.06
CA ARG A 321 -4.44 -17.86 -4.26
C ARG A 321 -5.66 -17.29 -3.55
N THR A 322 -6.62 -18.15 -3.23
CA THR A 322 -7.88 -17.77 -2.58
C THR A 322 -8.04 -18.46 -1.21
N PRO A 323 -8.35 -17.72 -0.13
CA PRO A 323 -8.44 -16.25 -0.06
C PRO A 323 -7.06 -15.59 -0.23
N TRP A 324 -7.03 -14.30 -0.60
CA TRP A 324 -5.82 -13.60 -1.04
C TRP A 324 -4.66 -13.67 -0.03
N GLU A 325 -4.94 -13.81 1.27
CA GLU A 325 -3.94 -13.91 2.34
C GLU A 325 -3.01 -15.12 2.15
N LYS A 326 -3.44 -16.14 1.38
CA LYS A 326 -2.62 -17.30 1.02
C LYS A 326 -1.68 -17.06 -0.16
N SER A 327 -1.88 -15.96 -0.91
CA SER A 327 -1.07 -15.62 -2.08
C SER A 327 0.39 -15.41 -1.68
N LEU A 328 1.32 -15.86 -2.53
CA LEU A 328 2.73 -15.51 -2.40
C LEU A 328 3.01 -14.30 -3.26
N PHE A 329 3.70 -13.30 -2.72
CA PHE A 329 4.01 -12.08 -3.46
C PHE A 329 5.27 -11.44 -2.90
N GLY A 330 6.00 -10.74 -3.76
CA GLY A 330 7.32 -10.19 -3.45
C GLY A 330 7.86 -9.30 -4.57
N SER A 331 8.89 -8.52 -4.25
CA SER A 331 9.64 -7.71 -5.19
C SER A 331 11.09 -8.20 -5.26
N TYR A 332 11.60 -8.38 -6.47
CA TYR A 332 13.01 -8.64 -6.75
C TYR A 332 13.69 -7.34 -7.15
N GLN A 333 14.77 -6.96 -6.48
CA GLN A 333 15.61 -5.82 -6.85
C GLN A 333 16.62 -6.26 -7.90
N TRP A 334 16.69 -5.54 -9.02
CA TRP A 334 17.74 -5.73 -10.01
C TRP A 334 19.05 -5.10 -9.54
N ASP A 335 20.16 -5.79 -9.76
CA ASP A 335 21.49 -5.24 -9.51
C ASP A 335 21.85 -4.11 -10.49
N GLU A 336 22.97 -3.41 -10.24
CA GLU A 336 23.40 -2.31 -11.11
C GLU A 336 23.73 -2.76 -12.54
N THR A 337 24.05 -4.04 -12.74
CA THR A 337 24.30 -4.60 -14.08
C THR A 337 23.05 -5.08 -14.79
N GLU A 338 21.91 -5.11 -14.08
CA GLU A 338 20.62 -5.63 -14.55
C GLU A 338 20.67 -7.10 -14.95
N GLN A 339 21.63 -7.89 -14.46
CA GLN A 339 21.80 -9.30 -14.85
C GLN A 339 21.23 -10.26 -13.81
N VAL A 340 21.12 -9.83 -12.56
CA VAL A 340 20.60 -10.65 -11.45
C VAL A 340 19.56 -9.84 -10.69
N ALA A 341 18.46 -10.49 -10.33
CA ALA A 341 17.43 -9.91 -9.48
C ALA A 341 17.20 -10.77 -8.24
N VAL A 342 17.32 -10.16 -7.07
CA VAL A 342 17.27 -10.84 -5.75
C VAL A 342 16.04 -10.38 -4.99
N LEU A 343 15.35 -11.31 -4.33
CA LEU A 343 14.19 -11.02 -3.50
C LEU A 343 14.56 -10.00 -2.41
N VAL A 344 13.73 -8.97 -2.24
CA VAL A 344 13.94 -7.96 -1.19
C VAL A 344 13.53 -8.52 0.16
N GLU A 345 14.52 -8.72 1.04
CA GLU A 345 14.33 -9.32 2.37
C GLU A 345 14.66 -8.35 3.53
N ALA A 346 14.87 -7.06 3.23
CA ALA A 346 15.20 -6.05 4.24
C ALA A 346 14.21 -6.11 5.43
N PRO A 347 14.69 -6.16 6.69
CA PRO A 347 13.84 -6.45 7.83
C PRO A 347 13.06 -5.22 8.34
N TYR A 348 11.82 -5.46 8.80
CA TYR A 348 11.05 -4.54 9.63
C TYR A 348 11.62 -4.46 11.06
N ARG A 349 11.10 -3.55 11.90
CA ARG A 349 11.50 -3.41 13.30
C ARG A 349 11.40 -4.72 14.09
N ASP A 350 10.38 -5.54 13.82
CA ASP A 350 10.18 -6.84 14.47
C ASP A 350 10.98 -8.00 13.84
N GLY A 351 11.78 -7.72 12.81
CA GLY A 351 12.61 -8.71 12.11
C GLY A 351 11.94 -9.39 10.93
N THR A 352 10.63 -9.23 10.71
CA THR A 352 9.98 -9.81 9.52
C THR A 352 10.53 -9.21 8.22
N PRO A 353 10.62 -9.96 7.10
CA PRO A 353 11.28 -9.48 5.88
C PRO A 353 10.41 -8.54 5.03
N TRP A 354 11.06 -7.94 4.02
CA TRP A 354 10.47 -7.15 2.95
C TRP A 354 9.86 -5.82 3.41
N LYS A 355 10.68 -5.04 4.10
CA LYS A 355 10.49 -3.61 4.32
C LYS A 355 10.70 -2.80 3.03
N ASP A 356 10.19 -1.57 3.01
CA ASP A 356 10.54 -0.57 2.00
C ASP A 356 12.08 -0.47 1.84
N LEU A 357 12.54 -0.37 0.58
CA LEU A 357 13.95 -0.21 0.25
C LEU A 357 14.14 1.03 -0.63
N GLU A 358 14.94 1.98 -0.16
CA GLU A 358 15.28 3.22 -0.87
C GLU A 358 16.74 3.22 -1.32
N PHE A 359 17.00 3.61 -2.57
CA PHE A 359 18.34 3.71 -3.13
C PHE A 359 18.41 4.72 -4.28
N ASP A 360 19.62 5.20 -4.58
CA ASP A 360 19.83 6.19 -5.63
C ASP A 360 20.13 5.55 -6.99
N VAL A 361 19.57 6.14 -8.03
CA VAL A 361 19.65 5.66 -9.42
C VAL A 361 20.26 6.75 -10.29
N VAL A 362 21.29 6.43 -11.08
CA VAL A 362 21.79 7.33 -12.13
C VAL A 362 20.72 7.45 -13.21
N VAL A 363 20.23 8.66 -13.47
CA VAL A 363 19.22 8.96 -14.50
C VAL A 363 19.78 9.76 -15.68
N ASP A 364 20.96 10.37 -15.51
CA ASP A 364 21.73 11.01 -16.59
C ASP A 364 23.21 10.71 -16.34
N GLU A 365 23.77 9.81 -17.15
CA GLU A 365 25.16 9.35 -17.01
C GLU A 365 26.17 10.45 -17.36
N ALA A 366 25.85 11.32 -18.34
CA ALA A 366 26.74 12.42 -18.73
C ALA A 366 26.88 13.45 -17.61
N LYS A 367 25.81 13.69 -16.86
CA LYS A 367 25.76 14.68 -15.78
C LYS A 367 25.95 14.09 -14.39
N LEU A 368 26.10 12.76 -14.29
CA LEU A 368 26.09 12.01 -13.02
C LEU A 368 24.87 12.38 -12.15
N LYS A 369 23.72 12.63 -12.78
CA LYS A 369 22.50 13.01 -12.07
C LYS A 369 21.91 11.78 -11.42
N MET A 370 21.79 11.80 -10.10
CA MET A 370 21.12 10.77 -9.32
C MET A 370 19.66 11.15 -9.05
N ARG A 371 18.80 10.14 -8.93
CA ARG A 371 17.43 10.26 -8.46
C ARG A 371 17.11 9.08 -7.53
N PRO A 372 16.54 9.33 -6.35
CA PRO A 372 16.10 8.25 -5.48
C PRO A 372 14.99 7.39 -6.12
N TYR A 373 14.95 6.12 -5.73
CA TYR A 373 13.93 5.15 -6.09
C TYR A 373 13.55 4.33 -4.86
N ALA A 374 12.27 3.99 -4.73
CA ALA A 374 11.77 3.15 -3.66
C ALA A 374 11.13 1.88 -4.22
N ILE A 375 11.58 0.73 -3.73
CA ILE A 375 10.84 -0.53 -3.87
C ILE A 375 9.88 -0.61 -2.67
N PRO A 376 8.56 -0.73 -2.90
CA PRO A 376 7.61 -0.85 -1.82
C PRO A 376 7.76 -2.18 -1.09
N GLY A 377 7.69 -2.13 0.22
CA GLY A 377 7.63 -3.28 1.11
C GLY A 377 6.27 -3.97 1.09
N ARG A 378 6.22 -5.10 1.80
CA ARG A 378 5.05 -5.96 1.93
C ARG A 378 3.76 -5.20 2.25
N GLN A 379 3.79 -4.28 3.22
CA GLN A 379 2.57 -3.61 3.68
C GLN A 379 1.93 -2.75 2.59
N ARG A 380 2.73 -2.01 1.81
CA ARG A 380 2.22 -1.21 0.69
C ARG A 380 1.64 -2.07 -0.42
N CYS A 381 2.22 -3.25 -0.64
CA CYS A 381 1.68 -4.20 -1.59
C CYS A 381 0.30 -4.70 -1.15
N ILE A 382 0.13 -5.02 0.14
CA ILE A 382 -1.18 -5.36 0.73
C ILE A 382 -2.16 -4.20 0.60
N ASP A 383 -1.76 -2.99 1.01
CA ASP A 383 -2.60 -1.79 0.96
C ASP A 383 -3.16 -1.52 -0.45
N CYS A 384 -2.35 -1.77 -1.48
CA CYS A 384 -2.76 -1.59 -2.87
C CYS A 384 -3.64 -2.77 -3.36
N HIS A 385 -3.25 -4.01 -3.06
CA HIS A 385 -3.83 -5.21 -3.68
C HIS A 385 -4.98 -5.85 -2.89
N MET A 386 -5.17 -5.52 -1.61
CA MET A 386 -6.30 -6.01 -0.80
C MET A 386 -7.66 -5.62 -1.40
N GLY A 387 -7.70 -4.51 -2.14
CA GLY A 387 -8.86 -4.03 -2.87
C GLY A 387 -9.12 -4.76 -4.20
N SER A 388 -8.43 -5.87 -4.49
CA SER A 388 -8.68 -6.67 -5.69
C SER A 388 -10.16 -7.12 -5.75
N PRO A 389 -10.90 -6.81 -6.83
CA PRO A 389 -12.33 -7.13 -6.91
C PRO A 389 -12.63 -8.63 -6.77
N THR A 390 -11.75 -9.45 -7.36
CA THR A 390 -11.79 -10.91 -7.37
C THR A 390 -11.19 -11.56 -6.13
N GLN A 391 -10.68 -10.78 -5.15
CA GLN A 391 -10.12 -11.27 -3.88
C GLN A 391 -9.00 -12.34 -4.03
N ASN A 392 -8.28 -12.29 -5.14
CA ASN A 392 -7.14 -13.16 -5.46
C ASN A 392 -5.82 -12.37 -5.51
N PHE A 393 -5.83 -11.16 -4.95
CA PHE A 393 -4.69 -10.22 -4.92
C PHE A 393 -4.24 -9.68 -6.29
N VAL A 394 -4.90 -10.03 -7.41
CA VAL A 394 -4.49 -9.58 -8.75
C VAL A 394 -5.12 -8.22 -9.09
N LEU A 395 -4.32 -7.32 -9.66
CA LEU A 395 -4.74 -6.02 -10.20
C LEU A 395 -4.25 -5.85 -11.64
N GLY A 396 -5.01 -5.12 -12.45
CA GLY A 396 -4.64 -4.78 -13.84
C GLY A 396 -4.79 -5.90 -14.87
N PHE A 397 -5.01 -7.16 -14.48
CA PHE A 397 -5.46 -8.22 -15.37
C PHE A 397 -6.96 -8.46 -15.15
N GLN A 398 -7.78 -7.72 -15.88
CA GLN A 398 -9.25 -7.74 -15.79
C GLN A 398 -9.83 -7.68 -17.20
N PRO A 399 -11.08 -8.15 -17.40
CA PRO A 399 -11.75 -8.12 -18.70
C PRO A 399 -11.63 -6.77 -19.42
N LEU A 400 -11.94 -5.68 -18.73
CA LEU A 400 -11.82 -4.30 -19.24
C LEU A 400 -10.38 -3.90 -19.57
N GLN A 401 -9.39 -4.34 -18.77
CA GLN A 401 -8.00 -3.93 -18.91
C GLN A 401 -7.28 -4.67 -20.04
N ILE A 402 -7.63 -5.92 -20.33
CA ILE A 402 -6.97 -6.68 -21.41
C ILE A 402 -7.59 -6.42 -22.78
N ASN A 403 -8.79 -5.81 -22.83
CA ASN A 403 -9.52 -5.47 -24.05
C ASN A 403 -8.98 -4.18 -24.67
N LYS A 404 -7.85 -4.27 -25.37
CA LYS A 404 -7.19 -3.12 -26.00
C LYS A 404 -8.02 -2.59 -27.17
N ARG A 405 -8.21 -1.26 -27.24
CA ARG A 405 -9.08 -0.62 -28.24
C ARG A 405 -8.31 0.28 -29.22
N PRO A 406 -8.80 0.47 -30.47
CA PRO A 406 -8.16 1.36 -31.44
C PRO A 406 -8.02 2.81 -30.96
N TRP A 407 -7.14 3.57 -31.61
CA TRP A 407 -6.99 5.01 -31.37
C TRP A 407 -8.35 5.74 -31.47
N GLY A 408 -8.61 6.66 -30.55
CA GLY A 408 -9.86 7.43 -30.47
C GLY A 408 -11.04 6.70 -29.81
N ALA A 409 -10.99 5.37 -29.67
CA ALA A 409 -11.97 4.60 -28.90
C ALA A 409 -11.64 4.63 -27.40
N ALA A 410 -12.63 4.33 -26.54
CA ALA A 410 -12.46 4.17 -25.09
C ALA A 410 -11.77 5.35 -24.36
N GLY A 411 -11.86 6.55 -24.93
CA GLY A 411 -11.17 7.73 -24.41
C GLY A 411 -9.65 7.75 -24.65
N ARG A 412 -9.09 6.82 -25.43
CA ARG A 412 -7.65 6.77 -25.74
C ARG A 412 -7.19 7.99 -26.55
N LEU A 413 -5.94 8.40 -26.34
CA LEU A 413 -5.25 9.45 -27.11
C LEU A 413 -3.96 8.95 -27.77
N ASP A 414 -3.32 7.93 -27.20
CA ASP A 414 -2.17 7.22 -27.74
C ASP A 414 -2.56 6.26 -28.88
N ILE A 415 -1.68 6.09 -29.86
CA ILE A 415 -1.88 5.09 -30.91
C ILE A 415 -1.42 3.74 -30.33
N PRO A 416 -2.25 2.68 -30.37
CA PRO A 416 -1.83 1.37 -29.90
C PRO A 416 -1.00 0.65 -30.97
N ALA A 417 -0.09 -0.23 -30.53
CA ALA A 417 0.57 -1.15 -31.44
C ALA A 417 -0.45 -2.12 -32.07
N SER A 418 -0.21 -2.58 -33.31
CA SER A 418 -1.07 -3.54 -34.00
C SER A 418 -1.28 -4.81 -33.17
N HIS A 419 -0.19 -5.34 -32.61
CA HIS A 419 -0.18 -6.51 -31.71
C HIS A 419 -0.89 -6.27 -30.36
N ASP A 420 -1.16 -5.05 -29.94
CA ASP A 420 -1.97 -4.85 -28.74
C ASP A 420 -3.44 -5.18 -29.01
N LEU A 421 -3.94 -4.89 -30.22
CA LEU A 421 -5.37 -4.94 -30.57
C LEU A 421 -5.92 -6.38 -30.68
N ASP A 422 -5.10 -7.33 -31.11
CA ASP A 422 -5.45 -8.75 -31.26
C ASP A 422 -5.09 -9.60 -30.03
N GLN A 423 -4.64 -8.98 -28.93
CA GLN A 423 -4.20 -9.68 -27.72
C GLN A 423 -5.23 -10.68 -27.17
N VAL A 424 -6.51 -10.29 -27.09
CA VAL A 424 -7.55 -11.17 -26.54
C VAL A 424 -7.74 -12.40 -27.43
N SER A 425 -7.81 -12.20 -28.74
CA SER A 425 -7.92 -13.30 -29.72
C SER A 425 -6.73 -14.24 -29.62
N ARG A 426 -5.51 -13.71 -29.54
CA ARG A 426 -4.31 -14.52 -29.31
C ARG A 426 -4.38 -15.31 -28.02
N PHE A 427 -4.85 -14.72 -26.92
CA PHE A 427 -4.95 -15.42 -25.65
C PHE A 427 -6.02 -16.52 -25.65
N VAL A 428 -7.09 -16.37 -26.43
CA VAL A 428 -8.05 -17.45 -26.71
C VAL A 428 -7.36 -18.55 -27.53
N ASP A 429 -6.64 -18.20 -28.60
CA ASP A 429 -5.91 -19.16 -29.45
C ASP A 429 -4.82 -19.92 -28.70
N TYR A 430 -4.16 -19.27 -27.74
CA TYR A 430 -3.18 -19.89 -26.86
C TYR A 430 -3.83 -20.82 -25.83
N GLY A 431 -5.15 -20.77 -25.67
CA GLY A 431 -5.87 -21.41 -24.58
C GLY A 431 -5.52 -20.83 -23.20
N LEU A 432 -5.03 -19.58 -23.15
CA LEU A 432 -4.80 -18.84 -21.91
C LEU A 432 -6.14 -18.35 -21.35
N LEU A 433 -7.02 -17.84 -22.22
CA LEU A 433 -8.38 -17.44 -21.88
C LEU A 433 -9.41 -18.45 -22.40
N SER A 434 -10.50 -18.63 -21.66
CA SER A 434 -11.67 -19.41 -22.07
C SER A 434 -12.97 -18.75 -21.63
N GLY A 435 -14.13 -19.28 -22.04
CA GLY A 435 -15.44 -18.70 -21.69
C GLY A 435 -15.84 -17.46 -22.50
N LEU A 436 -15.05 -17.11 -23.51
CA LEU A 436 -15.33 -16.12 -24.54
C LEU A 436 -14.79 -16.60 -25.88
N LYS A 437 -15.33 -16.08 -26.98
CA LYS A 437 -14.86 -16.32 -28.35
C LYS A 437 -14.09 -15.13 -28.91
N THR A 438 -14.54 -13.91 -28.61
CA THR A 438 -13.97 -12.68 -29.18
C THR A 438 -13.84 -11.57 -28.15
N ALA A 439 -13.03 -10.55 -28.44
CA ALA A 439 -12.85 -9.38 -27.60
C ALA A 439 -14.13 -8.55 -27.39
N ASP A 440 -15.10 -8.65 -28.31
CA ASP A 440 -16.37 -7.91 -28.23
C ASP A 440 -17.29 -8.36 -27.09
N GLU A 441 -17.03 -9.55 -26.51
CA GLU A 441 -17.76 -10.06 -25.33
C GLU A 441 -17.25 -9.46 -24.01
N LEU A 442 -16.07 -8.85 -24.03
CA LEU A 442 -15.47 -8.23 -22.84
C LEU A 442 -16.08 -6.83 -22.60
N PRO A 443 -16.23 -6.40 -21.34
CA PRO A 443 -16.79 -5.11 -21.01
C PRO A 443 -15.93 -3.98 -21.58
N VAL A 444 -16.60 -2.89 -21.93
CA VAL A 444 -16.00 -1.64 -22.44
C VAL A 444 -16.29 -0.49 -21.48
N LEU A 445 -15.43 0.51 -21.47
CA LEU A 445 -15.47 1.58 -20.48
C LEU A 445 -16.74 2.42 -20.60
N GLU A 446 -17.15 2.73 -21.83
CA GLU A 446 -18.34 3.52 -22.15
C GLU A 446 -19.64 2.92 -21.60
N ASN A 447 -19.68 1.60 -21.36
CA ASN A 447 -20.84 0.87 -20.85
C ASN A 447 -20.60 0.27 -19.45
N SER A 448 -19.54 0.71 -18.76
CA SER A 448 -19.13 0.13 -17.46
C SER A 448 -19.77 0.79 -16.23
N GLY A 449 -20.58 1.83 -16.46
CA GLY A 449 -21.37 2.52 -15.44
C GLY A 449 -22.88 2.45 -15.73
N ARG A 450 -23.69 2.91 -14.77
CA ARG A 450 -25.15 3.01 -14.97
C ARG A 450 -25.53 4.24 -15.78
N ILE A 451 -24.67 5.26 -15.76
CA ILE A 451 -24.82 6.52 -16.47
C ILE A 451 -23.70 6.60 -17.50
N ALA A 452 -24.05 6.87 -18.75
CA ALA A 452 -23.08 7.10 -19.80
C ALA A 452 -22.25 8.37 -19.50
N PRO A 453 -20.97 8.42 -19.87
CA PRO A 453 -20.17 9.63 -19.74
C PRO A 453 -20.82 10.78 -20.53
N ARG A 454 -20.83 11.98 -19.97
CA ARG A 454 -21.43 13.18 -20.59
C ARG A 454 -20.74 13.58 -21.89
N ASN A 455 -19.43 13.33 -21.98
CA ASN A 455 -18.61 13.63 -23.15
C ASN A 455 -17.30 12.82 -23.10
N VAL A 456 -16.47 12.99 -24.14
CA VAL A 456 -15.19 12.29 -24.28
C VAL A 456 -14.18 12.63 -23.18
N HIS A 457 -14.23 13.84 -22.61
CA HIS A 457 -13.32 14.26 -21.53
C HIS A 457 -13.63 13.54 -20.23
N GLU A 458 -14.91 13.35 -19.91
CA GLU A 458 -15.33 12.50 -18.82
C GLU A 458 -14.89 11.06 -19.04
N LEU A 459 -15.13 10.47 -20.21
CA LEU A 459 -14.66 9.11 -20.55
C LEU A 459 -13.13 8.94 -20.39
N ARG A 460 -12.35 9.98 -20.71
CA ARG A 460 -10.89 10.01 -20.51
C ARG A 460 -10.49 10.03 -19.04
N ALA A 461 -11.11 10.89 -18.23
CA ALA A 461 -10.87 10.94 -16.79
C ALA A 461 -11.21 9.63 -16.11
N ASN A 462 -12.35 9.09 -16.51
CA ASN A 462 -12.86 7.79 -16.18
C ASN A 462 -11.82 6.67 -16.45
N GLY A 463 -11.27 6.59 -17.66
CA GLY A 463 -10.21 5.63 -17.99
C GLY A 463 -8.96 5.79 -17.11
N TYR A 464 -8.52 7.03 -16.86
CA TYR A 464 -7.40 7.29 -15.95
C TYR A 464 -7.68 6.76 -14.53
N THR A 465 -8.90 6.92 -14.00
CA THR A 465 -9.25 6.41 -12.66
C THR A 465 -9.17 4.88 -12.54
N VAL A 466 -9.39 4.13 -13.63
CA VAL A 466 -9.34 2.65 -13.60
C VAL A 466 -7.94 2.17 -13.20
N GLY A 467 -6.88 2.76 -13.77
CA GLY A 467 -5.51 2.38 -13.46
C GLY A 467 -4.95 3.01 -12.19
N ASN A 468 -5.45 4.18 -11.79
CA ASN A 468 -4.75 5.08 -10.86
C ASN A 468 -5.53 5.44 -9.58
N CYS A 469 -6.83 5.15 -9.50
CA CYS A 469 -7.66 5.48 -8.34
C CYS A 469 -8.47 4.28 -7.84
N TYR A 470 -8.99 3.47 -8.76
CA TYR A 470 -9.88 2.33 -8.51
C TYR A 470 -9.32 1.33 -7.50
N HIS A 471 -8.02 1.01 -7.59
CA HIS A 471 -7.38 0.02 -6.72
C HIS A 471 -7.56 0.32 -5.23
N CYS A 472 -7.53 1.61 -4.85
CA CYS A 472 -7.69 2.04 -3.47
C CYS A 472 -9.11 2.51 -3.14
N HIS A 473 -9.83 3.12 -4.10
CA HIS A 473 -11.12 3.77 -3.88
C HIS A 473 -12.36 2.92 -4.27
N ASN A 474 -12.21 1.60 -4.28
CA ASN A 474 -13.32 0.64 -4.42
C ASN A 474 -13.81 0.14 -3.04
N PRO A 475 -15.00 -0.48 -2.93
CA PRO A 475 -15.57 -0.94 -1.65
C PRO A 475 -14.72 -1.90 -0.80
N LYS A 476 -13.69 -2.53 -1.38
CA LYS A 476 -12.75 -3.42 -0.69
C LYS A 476 -11.35 -2.80 -0.54
N GLY A 477 -11.11 -1.63 -1.12
CA GLY A 477 -9.81 -0.96 -1.17
C GLY A 477 -9.51 -0.13 0.08
N LEU A 478 -8.23 0.19 0.27
CA LEU A 478 -7.74 0.89 1.47
C LEU A 478 -8.47 2.23 1.74
N ALA A 479 -8.80 3.00 0.71
CA ALA A 479 -9.43 4.31 0.89
C ALA A 479 -10.92 4.22 1.24
N PHE A 480 -11.53 3.04 1.09
CA PHE A 480 -12.92 2.81 1.47
C PHE A 480 -13.02 2.55 2.97
N THR A 481 -13.39 3.59 3.72
CA THR A 481 -13.91 3.42 5.06
C THR A 481 -15.21 4.21 5.15
N LYS A 482 -16.26 3.63 5.76
CA LYS A 482 -17.51 4.35 6.05
C LYS A 482 -17.24 5.56 6.95
N GLU A 483 -16.12 5.54 7.67
CA GLU A 483 -15.67 6.46 8.70
C GLU A 483 -14.86 7.67 8.16
N ASN A 484 -14.34 7.60 6.93
CA ASN A 484 -13.57 8.69 6.28
C ASN A 484 -14.27 9.30 5.04
N GLY A 485 -15.38 8.70 4.60
CA GLY A 485 -16.44 9.30 3.79
C GLY A 485 -16.09 9.83 2.39
N VAL A 486 -14.92 9.55 1.82
CA VAL A 486 -14.66 9.74 0.38
C VAL A 486 -14.79 8.40 -0.33
N GLN A 487 -16.03 8.00 -0.59
CA GLN A 487 -16.31 6.87 -1.46
C GLN A 487 -16.40 7.37 -2.90
N LEU A 488 -15.32 7.19 -3.68
CA LEU A 488 -15.45 7.31 -5.14
C LEU A 488 -16.21 6.11 -5.72
N ALA A 489 -16.57 5.11 -4.89
CA ALA A 489 -17.40 3.96 -5.24
C ALA A 489 -17.05 3.33 -6.60
N LEU A 490 -15.76 3.34 -6.95
CA LEU A 490 -15.30 2.86 -8.24
C LEU A 490 -15.33 1.34 -8.15
N GLY A 491 -16.40 0.71 -8.64
CA GLY A 491 -16.62 -0.74 -8.61
C GLY A 491 -16.95 -1.28 -10.02
N PRO A 492 -16.81 -2.59 -10.30
CA PRO A 492 -17.27 -3.15 -11.56
C PRO A 492 -18.77 -2.88 -11.73
N GLY A 493 -19.19 -2.32 -12.88
CA GLY A 493 -20.59 -1.93 -13.15
C GLY A 493 -21.02 -0.58 -12.53
N ASP A 494 -20.20 0.01 -11.66
CA ASP A 494 -20.43 1.30 -11.02
C ASP A 494 -19.29 2.30 -11.26
N LEU A 495 -18.41 2.01 -12.23
CA LEU A 495 -17.44 2.98 -12.73
C LEU A 495 -18.24 4.21 -13.20
N PHE A 496 -17.90 5.39 -12.66
CA PHE A 496 -18.49 6.70 -13.02
C PHE A 496 -19.82 7.06 -12.36
N ASN A 497 -20.29 6.24 -11.43
CA ASN A 497 -21.46 6.57 -10.62
C ASN A 497 -21.13 7.39 -9.36
N PHE A 498 -19.91 7.96 -9.27
CA PHE A 498 -19.54 8.77 -8.11
C PHE A 498 -20.17 10.16 -8.17
N ASN A 499 -20.63 10.63 -7.02
CA ASN A 499 -21.34 11.89 -6.92
C ASN A 499 -20.35 13.07 -7.06
N THR A 500 -20.28 13.66 -8.25
CA THR A 500 -19.46 14.86 -8.52
C THR A 500 -19.85 16.07 -7.65
N GLN A 501 -21.10 16.12 -7.18
CA GLN A 501 -21.61 17.15 -6.27
C GLN A 501 -21.28 16.88 -4.80
N GLN A 502 -20.72 15.72 -4.47
CA GLN A 502 -20.39 15.36 -3.10
C GLN A 502 -19.46 16.43 -2.51
N LYS A 503 -19.83 16.95 -1.34
CA LYS A 503 -19.00 17.91 -0.63
C LYS A 503 -17.79 17.21 -0.02
N SER A 504 -16.63 17.86 -0.10
CA SER A 504 -15.40 17.39 0.54
C SER A 504 -15.60 17.38 2.06
N ILE A 505 -15.20 16.29 2.71
CA ILE A 505 -15.22 16.21 4.19
C ILE A 505 -14.12 17.08 4.79
N GLN A 506 -13.00 17.24 4.08
CA GLN A 506 -11.91 18.10 4.50
C GLN A 506 -12.29 19.57 4.38
N ILE A 507 -13.04 19.92 3.33
CA ILE A 507 -13.39 21.31 3.00
C ILE A 507 -14.87 21.34 2.56
N PRO A 508 -15.83 21.39 3.52
CA PRO A 508 -17.27 21.26 3.22
C PRO A 508 -17.85 22.30 2.25
N SER A 509 -17.15 23.41 2.03
CA SER A 509 -17.51 24.41 1.02
C SER A 509 -17.24 23.95 -0.42
N ARG A 510 -16.37 22.96 -0.63
CA ARG A 510 -15.99 22.47 -1.95
C ARG A 510 -16.74 21.20 -2.33
N ARG A 511 -17.04 21.08 -3.62
CA ARG A 511 -17.55 19.85 -4.24
C ARG A 511 -16.39 19.00 -4.74
N LEU A 512 -16.64 17.72 -5.00
CA LEU A 512 -15.67 16.83 -5.63
C LEU A 512 -15.25 17.40 -7.00
N VAL A 513 -16.23 17.81 -7.81
CA VAL A 513 -16.05 18.58 -9.04
C VAL A 513 -16.99 19.79 -9.04
N HIS A 514 -16.44 20.97 -9.35
CA HIS A 514 -17.22 22.19 -9.49
C HIS A 514 -18.04 22.18 -10.79
N GLN A 515 -19.31 22.55 -10.70
CA GLN A 515 -20.27 22.39 -11.81
C GLN A 515 -20.23 23.51 -12.85
N ALA A 516 -19.43 24.54 -12.61
CA ALA A 516 -19.09 25.57 -13.60
C ALA A 516 -17.65 25.42 -14.13
N GLY A 517 -17.02 24.24 -13.92
CA GLY A 517 -15.67 23.96 -14.42
C GLY A 517 -14.54 24.73 -13.74
N GLU A 518 -14.74 25.21 -12.51
CA GLU A 518 -13.70 25.87 -11.72
C GLU A 518 -12.76 24.83 -11.08
N LEU A 519 -11.49 24.88 -11.47
CA LEU A 519 -10.48 23.94 -11.01
C LEU A 519 -10.18 24.09 -9.51
N ASP A 520 -9.98 25.32 -9.03
CA ASP A 520 -9.61 25.58 -7.63
C ASP A 520 -10.73 25.28 -6.63
N SER A 521 -11.99 25.31 -7.11
CA SER A 521 -13.18 24.94 -6.35
C SER A 521 -13.47 23.42 -6.39
N SER A 522 -12.71 22.66 -7.17
CA SER A 522 -12.86 21.20 -7.33
C SER A 522 -11.88 20.43 -6.44
N GLN A 523 -12.39 19.65 -5.49
CA GLN A 523 -11.54 18.91 -4.54
C GLN A 523 -10.64 17.88 -5.24
N ILE A 524 -11.14 17.20 -6.28
CA ILE A 524 -10.33 16.20 -6.99
C ILE A 524 -9.12 16.82 -7.70
N TRP A 525 -9.27 18.05 -8.22
CA TRP A 525 -8.18 18.80 -8.85
C TRP A 525 -7.09 19.11 -7.85
N ARG A 526 -7.45 19.70 -6.70
CA ARG A 526 -6.52 20.03 -5.62
C ARG A 526 -5.69 18.81 -5.21
N LYS A 527 -6.31 17.63 -5.09
CA LYS A 527 -5.61 16.39 -4.69
C LYS A 527 -4.53 15.92 -5.65
N VAL A 528 -4.73 16.10 -6.96
CA VAL A 528 -3.78 15.66 -7.99
C VAL A 528 -2.86 16.78 -8.48
N ALA A 529 -3.23 18.04 -8.26
CA ALA A 529 -2.47 19.18 -8.73
C ALA A 529 -1.61 19.81 -7.65
N ASP A 530 -2.13 20.05 -6.44
CA ASP A 530 -1.39 20.79 -5.42
C ASP A 530 -0.14 20.06 -4.95
N SER A 531 0.92 20.80 -4.64
CA SER A 531 2.07 20.24 -3.95
C SER A 531 1.70 19.78 -2.54
N PRO A 532 2.46 18.85 -1.92
CA PRO A 532 2.27 18.46 -0.53
C PRO A 532 2.12 19.66 0.43
N ALA A 533 2.99 20.68 0.28
CA ALA A 533 2.94 21.90 1.07
C ALA A 533 1.61 22.68 0.93
N GLN A 534 1.07 22.77 -0.28
CA GLN A 534 -0.23 23.42 -0.55
C GLN A 534 -1.42 22.61 -0.03
N GLN A 535 -1.26 21.29 0.11
CA GLN A 535 -2.26 20.40 0.69
C GLN A 535 -2.16 20.32 2.22
N GLY A 536 -1.13 20.91 2.83
CA GLY A 536 -0.82 20.75 4.26
C GLY A 536 -0.56 19.28 4.66
N MET A 537 -0.20 18.44 3.71
CA MET A 537 0.08 17.02 3.90
C MET A 537 1.48 16.71 3.41
N PHE A 538 2.14 15.71 3.99
CA PHE A 538 3.49 15.33 3.55
C PHE A 538 3.52 14.56 2.22
N SER A 539 2.40 13.93 1.84
CA SER A 539 2.30 13.09 0.65
C SER A 539 1.16 13.57 -0.26
N GLN A 540 1.39 13.44 -1.57
CA GLN A 540 0.39 13.75 -2.60
C GLN A 540 -0.25 12.46 -3.14
N MET A 541 -1.35 12.63 -3.90
CA MET A 541 -1.94 11.53 -4.65
C MET A 541 -1.22 11.36 -6.02
N PRO A 542 -1.10 10.12 -6.54
CA PRO A 542 -1.47 8.86 -5.92
C PRO A 542 -0.59 8.49 -4.70
N MET A 543 -1.24 7.98 -3.65
CA MET A 543 -0.55 7.52 -2.44
C MET A 543 0.45 6.40 -2.77
N HIS A 544 1.53 6.31 -2.00
CA HIS A 544 2.66 5.38 -2.22
C HIS A 544 3.48 5.64 -3.49
N THR A 545 3.46 6.87 -4.00
CA THR A 545 4.42 7.34 -5.00
C THR A 545 5.22 8.52 -4.42
N PRO A 546 6.51 8.64 -4.75
CA PRO A 546 7.41 9.62 -4.16
C PRO A 546 7.28 11.03 -4.74
N GLY A 547 6.48 11.21 -5.80
CA GLY A 547 5.94 12.52 -6.14
C GLY A 547 6.47 13.20 -7.39
N SER A 548 6.93 12.47 -8.43
CA SER A 548 6.93 13.06 -9.77
C SER A 548 5.54 13.60 -10.12
N PRO A 549 5.46 14.70 -10.86
CA PRO A 549 4.20 15.16 -11.41
C PRO A 549 3.72 14.14 -12.44
N ASP A 550 2.49 13.66 -12.28
CA ASP A 550 1.78 12.99 -13.36
C ASP A 550 1.23 14.08 -14.30
N CYS A 551 1.92 14.34 -15.41
CA CYS A 551 1.46 15.34 -16.37
C CYS A 551 0.11 14.96 -17.01
N LYS A 552 -0.15 13.65 -17.15
CA LYS A 552 -1.37 13.11 -17.78
C LYS A 552 -2.58 13.37 -16.90
N VAL A 553 -2.48 13.22 -15.58
CA VAL A 553 -3.61 13.48 -14.68
C VAL A 553 -4.05 14.94 -14.73
N LEU A 554 -3.11 15.89 -14.80
CA LEU A 554 -3.44 17.31 -14.88
C LEU A 554 -4.21 17.64 -16.16
N THR A 555 -3.80 17.07 -17.28
CA THR A 555 -4.49 17.27 -18.56
C THR A 555 -5.86 16.62 -18.54
N VAL A 556 -5.92 15.33 -18.17
CA VAL A 556 -7.15 14.53 -18.25
C VAL A 556 -8.21 15.01 -17.24
N MET A 557 -7.84 15.21 -15.98
CA MET A 557 -8.78 15.69 -14.96
C MET A 557 -9.16 17.16 -15.18
N GLY A 558 -8.20 17.98 -15.61
CA GLY A 558 -8.47 19.39 -15.89
C GLY A 558 -9.46 19.55 -17.03
N LYS A 559 -9.25 18.87 -18.16
CA LYS A 559 -10.20 18.91 -19.29
C LYS A 559 -11.59 18.41 -18.90
N TRP A 560 -11.69 17.34 -18.10
CA TRP A 560 -12.98 16.86 -17.61
C TRP A 560 -13.70 17.86 -16.69
N ILE A 561 -12.97 18.55 -15.81
CA ILE A 561 -13.57 19.60 -14.97
C ILE A 561 -14.00 20.78 -15.84
N ARG A 562 -13.13 21.25 -16.75
CA ARG A 562 -13.45 22.35 -17.67
C ARG A 562 -14.64 22.03 -18.58
N SER A 563 -14.91 20.76 -18.87
CA SER A 563 -16.09 20.37 -19.66
C SER A 563 -17.43 20.59 -18.95
N PHE A 564 -17.45 20.92 -17.65
CA PHE A 564 -18.66 21.40 -16.98
C PHE A 564 -18.98 22.87 -17.33
N GLU A 565 -17.99 23.65 -17.77
CA GLU A 565 -18.20 24.98 -18.33
C GLU A 565 -18.67 24.87 -19.79
N SER A 566 -17.84 24.26 -20.64
CA SER A 566 -18.19 23.86 -22.02
C SER A 566 -17.13 22.92 -22.62
N GLU A 567 -17.44 22.26 -23.74
CA GLU A 567 -16.44 21.44 -24.45
C GLU A 567 -15.31 22.29 -25.04
N GLU A 568 -15.59 23.52 -25.48
CA GLU A 568 -14.59 24.46 -25.96
C GLU A 568 -13.62 24.85 -24.84
N ALA A 569 -14.12 25.08 -23.63
CA ALA A 569 -13.28 25.35 -22.47
C ALA A 569 -12.37 24.16 -22.12
N ALA A 570 -12.84 22.93 -22.33
CA ALA A 570 -12.03 21.72 -22.18
C ALA A 570 -10.98 21.56 -23.28
N LEU A 571 -11.33 21.86 -24.54
CA LEU A 571 -10.41 21.81 -25.67
C LEU A 571 -9.30 22.87 -25.57
N ALA A 572 -9.63 24.08 -25.09
CA ALA A 572 -8.68 25.17 -24.90
C ALA A 572 -7.75 24.97 -23.69
N PHE A 573 -8.06 24.04 -22.78
CA PHE A 573 -7.29 23.83 -21.56
C PHE A 573 -6.09 22.90 -21.79
N GLU A 574 -4.89 23.48 -21.80
CA GLU A 574 -3.62 22.75 -21.90
C GLU A 574 -2.71 23.13 -20.71
N PRO A 575 -2.71 22.35 -19.62
CA PRO A 575 -1.89 22.66 -18.45
C PRO A 575 -0.42 22.33 -18.72
N ALA A 576 0.48 23.22 -18.28
CA ALA A 576 1.90 22.88 -18.23
C ALA A 576 2.14 21.77 -17.20
N CYS A 577 3.07 20.85 -17.50
CA CYS A 577 3.49 19.89 -16.48
C CYS A 577 4.24 20.60 -15.36
N LYS A 578 4.01 20.15 -14.13
CA LYS A 578 4.64 20.73 -12.94
C LYS A 578 6.11 20.31 -12.85
N LYS A 579 6.87 21.01 -12.00
CA LYS A 579 8.22 20.56 -11.62
C LYS A 579 8.13 19.38 -10.68
N GLU A 580 9.19 18.58 -10.66
CA GLU A 580 9.34 17.51 -9.69
C GLU A 580 9.38 18.07 -8.26
N ASN A 581 8.62 17.46 -7.36
CA ASN A 581 8.69 17.78 -5.94
C ASN A 581 9.98 17.21 -5.34
N PRO A 582 10.47 17.77 -4.22
CA PRO A 582 11.50 17.11 -3.43
C PRO A 582 11.08 15.67 -3.08
N TRP A 583 12.02 14.73 -3.16
CA TRP A 583 11.76 13.35 -2.78
C TRP A 583 11.31 13.26 -1.32
N SER A 584 10.24 12.52 -1.10
CA SER A 584 9.74 12.22 0.24
C SER A 584 9.18 10.80 0.27
N TRP A 585 9.67 9.99 1.21
CA TRP A 585 9.17 8.63 1.42
C TRP A 585 8.99 8.39 2.91
N VAL A 586 7.77 8.01 3.31
CA VAL A 586 7.44 7.74 4.72
C VAL A 586 7.49 6.24 4.95
N ASP A 587 8.44 5.74 5.73
CA ASP A 587 8.54 4.31 6.06
C ASP A 587 7.24 3.75 6.67
N MET A 588 6.60 2.79 5.98
CA MET A 588 5.32 2.17 6.36
C MET A 588 5.53 0.94 7.25
N ASP A 589 6.27 1.10 8.34
CA ASP A 589 6.51 0.04 9.33
C ASP A 589 5.53 0.14 10.51
N PHE A 590 4.51 -0.71 10.47
CA PHE A 590 3.51 -0.91 11.53
C PHE A 590 3.84 -2.09 12.46
N THR A 591 4.98 -2.75 12.26
CA THR A 591 5.41 -3.85 13.11
C THR A 591 5.87 -3.35 14.48
N TRP A 592 5.86 -4.28 15.43
CA TRP A 592 6.22 -4.03 16.82
C TRP A 592 7.14 -5.13 17.30
N VAL A 593 8.21 -4.71 17.98
CA VAL A 593 9.12 -5.60 18.70
C VAL A 593 8.35 -6.17 19.88
N GLU A 594 8.32 -7.49 20.00
CA GLU A 594 7.70 -8.22 21.11
C GLU A 594 8.75 -8.45 22.22
N GLY A 595 8.32 -8.75 23.45
CA GLY A 595 9.21 -9.04 24.58
C GLY A 595 9.64 -7.81 25.41
N GLU A 596 10.70 -7.97 26.21
CA GLU A 596 11.08 -7.04 27.30
C GLU A 596 11.51 -5.63 26.86
N SER A 597 11.63 -5.42 25.55
CA SER A 597 12.07 -4.16 24.94
C SER A 597 10.93 -3.15 24.70
N TYR A 598 9.72 -3.41 25.20
CA TYR A 598 8.61 -2.46 25.07
C TYR A 598 8.88 -1.15 25.82
N VAL A 599 8.77 -0.03 25.09
CA VAL A 599 8.89 1.32 25.64
C VAL A 599 7.56 2.06 25.47
N PRO A 600 6.97 2.59 26.55
CA PRO A 600 5.77 3.42 26.47
C PRO A 600 6.01 4.63 25.57
N ARG A 601 4.97 5.05 24.83
CA ARG A 601 5.02 6.21 23.91
C ARG A 601 5.55 7.48 24.58
N ARG A 602 5.22 7.67 25.86
CA ARG A 602 5.75 8.71 26.74
C ARG A 602 6.65 8.04 27.78
N ALA A 603 7.94 7.91 27.48
CA ALA A 603 8.91 7.28 28.38
C ALA A 603 9.08 8.07 29.70
N ASP A 604 8.77 9.36 29.68
CA ASP A 604 8.77 10.26 30.83
C ASP A 604 7.56 10.07 31.75
N TRP A 605 6.68 9.08 31.54
CA TRP A 605 5.46 8.91 32.35
C TRP A 605 5.70 8.79 33.86
N LYS A 606 6.88 8.33 34.28
CA LYS A 606 7.31 8.25 35.70
C LYS A 606 7.70 9.60 36.30
N ASP A 607 7.95 10.62 35.49
CA ASP A 607 8.22 12.00 35.93
C ASP A 607 6.90 12.68 36.35
N THR A 608 6.88 13.31 37.53
CA THR A 608 5.69 13.99 38.08
C THR A 608 5.52 15.43 37.57
N GLY A 609 6.58 16.06 37.07
CA GLY A 609 6.57 17.41 36.51
C GLY A 609 6.34 17.43 35.00
N THR A 610 6.98 16.52 34.24
CA THR A 610 6.89 16.51 32.77
C THR A 610 6.02 15.37 32.22
N GLY A 611 5.86 14.30 33.00
CA GLY A 611 5.16 13.06 32.67
C GLY A 611 3.70 13.02 33.11
N MET A 612 3.28 11.91 33.73
CA MET A 612 1.91 11.68 34.18
C MET A 612 1.65 12.41 35.53
N PRO A 613 0.71 13.38 35.58
CA PRO A 613 0.41 14.13 36.81
C PRO A 613 -0.19 13.28 37.93
N ALA A 614 -0.13 13.80 39.17
CA ALA A 614 -0.68 13.16 40.38
C ALA A 614 -2.15 12.74 40.23
N LYS A 615 -2.99 13.61 39.65
CA LYS A 615 -4.43 13.36 39.43
C LYS A 615 -4.72 12.06 38.66
N TYR A 616 -3.80 11.59 37.82
CA TYR A 616 -3.94 10.30 37.14
C TYR A 616 -3.31 9.15 37.90
N ARG A 617 -2.18 9.37 38.60
CA ARG A 617 -1.49 8.34 39.40
C ARG A 617 -2.34 7.84 40.58
N GLU A 618 -3.13 8.76 41.13
CA GLU A 618 -4.02 8.51 42.27
C GLU A 618 -5.34 7.86 41.85
N LEU A 619 -5.58 7.59 40.56
CA LEU A 619 -6.78 6.88 40.15
C LEU A 619 -6.74 5.43 40.61
N HIS A 620 -7.88 4.96 41.10
CA HIS A 620 -8.11 3.59 41.53
C HIS A 620 -9.36 3.03 40.85
N LEU A 621 -9.28 1.76 40.47
CA LEU A 621 -10.43 0.99 40.04
C LEU A 621 -11.12 0.42 41.27
N THR A 622 -12.27 0.99 41.63
CA THR A 622 -13.07 0.55 42.77
C THR A 622 -13.80 -0.76 42.46
N PRO A 623 -14.24 -1.53 43.48
CA PRO A 623 -15.05 -2.74 43.26
C PRO A 623 -16.38 -2.48 42.54
N SER A 624 -17.06 -1.37 42.87
CA SER A 624 -18.33 -0.95 42.23
C SER A 624 -18.13 -0.63 40.75
N LEU A 625 -17.09 0.13 40.42
CA LEU A 625 -16.74 0.43 39.03
C LEU A 625 -16.32 -0.84 38.28
N GLN A 626 -15.50 -1.71 38.88
CA GLN A 626 -15.10 -2.98 38.29
C GLN A 626 -16.31 -3.83 37.90
N GLN A 627 -17.31 -3.96 38.79
CA GLN A 627 -18.55 -4.69 38.51
C GLN A 627 -19.32 -4.04 37.35
N ALA A 628 -19.46 -2.70 37.36
CA ALA A 628 -20.19 -1.97 36.34
C ALA A 628 -19.57 -2.11 34.94
N ILE A 629 -18.24 -2.00 34.83
CA ILE A 629 -17.55 -2.04 33.52
C ILE A 629 -17.47 -3.45 32.92
N THR A 630 -17.68 -4.50 33.71
CA THR A 630 -17.76 -5.89 33.23
C THR A 630 -19.18 -6.39 33.02
N THR A 631 -20.20 -5.61 33.38
CA THR A 631 -21.61 -5.94 33.15
C THR A 631 -21.99 -5.60 31.71
N GLU A 632 -22.79 -6.43 31.07
CA GLU A 632 -23.33 -6.13 29.74
C GLU A 632 -24.59 -5.26 29.83
N TYR A 633 -24.70 -4.28 28.93
CA TYR A 633 -25.87 -3.43 28.79
C TYR A 633 -26.41 -3.51 27.37
N PRO A 634 -27.74 -3.47 27.18
CA PRO A 634 -28.34 -3.44 25.85
C PRO A 634 -28.06 -2.08 25.19
N VAL A 635 -27.38 -2.10 24.03
CA VAL A 635 -26.94 -0.88 23.32
C VAL A 635 -27.43 -0.78 21.88
N GLY A 636 -28.23 -1.73 21.43
CA GLY A 636 -28.80 -1.68 20.09
C GLY A 636 -29.30 -3.04 19.62
N TYR A 637 -29.37 -3.21 18.31
CA TYR A 637 -29.72 -4.47 17.67
C TYR A 637 -28.54 -4.99 16.85
N TRP A 638 -28.42 -6.31 16.77
CA TRP A 638 -27.48 -6.93 15.85
C TRP A 638 -27.69 -6.48 14.40
N THR A 639 -26.59 -6.36 13.66
CA THR A 639 -26.63 -6.13 12.21
C THR A 639 -27.16 -7.40 11.54
N LYS A 640 -28.33 -7.31 10.90
CA LYS A 640 -28.95 -8.45 10.24
C LYS A 640 -28.14 -8.89 9.03
N LYS A 641 -27.69 -10.15 9.01
CA LYS A 641 -27.12 -10.82 7.84
C LYS A 641 -27.95 -12.08 7.52
N PRO A 642 -28.00 -12.52 6.25
CA PRO A 642 -28.77 -13.72 5.87
C PRO A 642 -28.39 -14.98 6.64
N ILE A 643 -27.15 -15.06 7.13
CA ILE A 643 -26.60 -16.21 7.86
C ILE A 643 -26.94 -16.22 9.36
N CYS A 644 -27.50 -15.15 9.92
CA CYS A 644 -27.70 -15.04 11.36
C CYS A 644 -28.99 -15.73 11.80
N ALA A 645 -28.93 -16.47 12.92
CA ALA A 645 -30.10 -16.97 13.62
C ALA A 645 -30.13 -16.38 15.03
N PHE A 646 -31.27 -15.80 15.43
CA PHE A 646 -31.42 -15.20 16.76
C PHE A 646 -32.40 -16.04 17.59
N PRO A 647 -32.25 -16.06 18.92
CA PRO A 647 -33.20 -16.76 19.79
C PRO A 647 -34.62 -16.24 19.58
N GLU A 648 -35.60 -17.15 19.57
CA GLU A 648 -37.02 -16.79 19.66
C GLU A 648 -37.39 -16.29 21.07
N LYS A 649 -36.49 -16.47 22.05
CA LYS A 649 -36.70 -16.14 23.46
C LYS A 649 -36.61 -14.63 23.70
N GLU A 650 -37.61 -14.08 24.37
CA GLU A 650 -37.63 -12.66 24.78
C GLU A 650 -36.59 -12.37 25.89
N ILE A 651 -36.14 -11.12 25.95
CA ILE A 651 -35.33 -10.60 27.08
C ILE A 651 -36.19 -10.37 28.32
N ALA A 652 -35.57 -10.43 29.50
CA ALA A 652 -36.22 -10.24 30.79
C ALA A 652 -36.87 -8.85 30.90
N LYS A 653 -37.90 -8.70 31.74
CA LYS A 653 -38.70 -7.46 31.80
C LYS A 653 -37.86 -6.27 32.27
N GLU A 654 -36.97 -6.54 33.21
CA GLU A 654 -35.97 -5.66 33.77
C GLU A 654 -34.90 -5.20 32.76
N ASP A 655 -34.75 -5.88 31.62
CA ASP A 655 -33.79 -5.53 30.55
C ASP A 655 -34.44 -4.78 29.38
N ARG A 656 -35.77 -4.63 29.40
CA ARG A 656 -36.52 -3.90 28.36
C ARG A 656 -36.31 -2.40 28.52
N ARG A 657 -36.11 -1.70 27.40
CA ARG A 657 -35.89 -0.23 27.38
C ARG A 657 -36.84 0.45 26.42
N PRO A 658 -37.26 1.71 26.68
CA PRO A 658 -38.18 2.45 25.82
C PRO A 658 -37.75 2.50 24.35
N TRP A 659 -36.44 2.61 24.07
CA TRP A 659 -35.92 2.64 22.70
C TRP A 659 -36.22 1.37 21.89
N MET A 660 -36.50 0.24 22.56
CA MET A 660 -36.82 -1.05 21.93
C MET A 660 -38.26 -1.12 21.40
N TYR A 661 -39.12 -0.16 21.77
CA TYR A 661 -40.57 -0.18 21.51
C TYR A 661 -41.01 1.01 20.66
N LYS A 662 -42.10 0.81 19.91
CA LYS A 662 -42.72 1.87 19.09
C LYS A 662 -43.63 2.77 19.91
N ASP A 663 -44.18 2.24 20.99
CA ASP A 663 -45.14 2.87 21.90
C ASP A 663 -44.55 3.07 23.31
N LYS A 664 -45.14 3.98 24.09
CA LYS A 664 -44.66 4.33 25.44
C LYS A 664 -45.02 3.28 26.47
N GLU A 665 -46.08 2.52 26.20
CA GLU A 665 -46.59 1.43 27.01
C GLU A 665 -45.73 0.15 26.88
N MET A 666 -44.72 0.19 25.98
CA MET A 666 -43.76 -0.89 25.72
C MET A 666 -44.44 -2.22 25.35
N THR A 667 -45.46 -2.14 24.51
CA THR A 667 -46.27 -3.28 24.05
C THR A 667 -45.86 -3.77 22.66
N GLN A 668 -45.36 -2.90 21.78
CA GLN A 668 -45.01 -3.22 20.39
C GLN A 668 -43.51 -3.03 20.15
N PRO A 669 -42.71 -4.12 20.13
CA PRO A 669 -41.28 -4.01 19.88
C PRO A 669 -40.98 -3.53 18.44
N LYS A 670 -39.93 -2.74 18.27
CA LYS A 670 -39.47 -2.24 16.95
C LYS A 670 -38.91 -3.36 16.07
N ARG A 671 -38.22 -4.32 16.69
CA ARG A 671 -37.65 -5.55 16.13
C ARG A 671 -37.78 -6.66 17.18
N PRO A 672 -37.74 -7.95 16.81
CA PRO A 672 -37.77 -9.04 17.78
C PRO A 672 -36.73 -8.84 18.88
N LEU A 673 -37.13 -9.03 20.14
CA LEU A 673 -36.27 -8.73 21.30
C LEU A 673 -35.05 -9.67 21.40
N GLY A 674 -35.13 -10.86 20.80
CA GLY A 674 -33.96 -11.74 20.65
C GLY A 674 -32.86 -11.19 19.73
N GLU A 675 -33.14 -10.12 18.96
CA GLU A 675 -32.14 -9.45 18.11
C GLU A 675 -31.39 -8.33 18.86
N ILE A 676 -31.61 -8.16 20.17
CA ILE A 676 -30.93 -7.14 20.96
C ILE A 676 -29.45 -7.50 21.14
N TYR A 677 -28.60 -6.51 20.89
CA TYR A 677 -27.18 -6.58 21.13
C TYR A 677 -26.85 -5.92 22.48
N ALA A 678 -26.25 -6.69 23.37
CA ALA A 678 -25.69 -6.22 24.62
C ALA A 678 -24.16 -6.30 24.58
N THR A 679 -23.51 -5.41 25.33
CA THR A 679 -22.04 -5.37 25.40
C THR A 679 -21.60 -4.67 26.68
N THR A 680 -20.35 -4.90 27.09
CA THR A 680 -19.74 -4.15 28.19
C THR A 680 -19.45 -2.69 27.82
N PRO A 681 -19.40 -1.76 28.80
CA PRO A 681 -18.98 -0.37 28.57
C PRO A 681 -17.63 -0.25 27.87
N GLY A 682 -16.67 -1.11 28.22
CA GLY A 682 -15.34 -1.09 27.61
C GLY A 682 -15.35 -1.36 26.11
N SER A 683 -16.05 -2.43 25.69
CA SER A 683 -16.23 -2.76 24.27
C SER A 683 -16.99 -1.66 23.54
N TYR A 684 -18.05 -1.12 24.15
CA TYR A 684 -18.83 -0.04 23.55
C TYR A 684 -18.01 1.23 23.32
N PHE A 685 -17.32 1.73 24.35
CA PHE A 685 -16.53 2.96 24.23
C PHE A 685 -15.31 2.75 23.33
N TYR A 686 -14.63 1.60 23.42
CA TYR A 686 -13.50 1.33 22.53
C TYR A 686 -13.93 1.36 21.06
N ARG A 687 -14.99 0.63 20.71
CA ARG A 687 -15.46 0.52 19.32
C ARG A 687 -15.95 1.85 18.75
N ASN A 688 -16.60 2.68 19.57
CA ASN A 688 -17.15 3.97 19.11
C ASN A 688 -16.14 5.13 19.16
N THR A 689 -15.17 5.09 20.07
CA THR A 689 -14.28 6.24 20.36
C THR A 689 -12.84 5.99 19.91
N CYS A 690 -12.33 4.77 20.03
CA CYS A 690 -10.90 4.47 19.82
C CYS A 690 -10.63 3.68 18.52
N ALA A 691 -11.53 2.77 18.14
CA ALA A 691 -11.30 1.81 17.06
C ALA A 691 -11.14 2.46 15.67
N LYS A 692 -11.62 3.70 15.47
CA LYS A 692 -11.39 4.43 14.21
C LYS A 692 -9.89 4.63 13.92
N CYS A 693 -9.10 4.90 14.96
CA CYS A 693 -7.66 5.04 14.84
C CYS A 693 -6.96 3.70 15.06
N HIS A 694 -7.28 3.02 16.16
CA HIS A 694 -6.56 1.83 16.62
C HIS A 694 -6.99 0.53 15.95
N GLY A 695 -8.08 0.54 15.18
CA GLY A 695 -8.63 -0.62 14.50
C GLY A 695 -9.52 -1.50 15.39
N PRO A 696 -10.33 -2.37 14.79
CA PRO A 696 -11.19 -3.29 15.54
C PRO A 696 -10.39 -4.28 16.39
N LYS A 697 -9.14 -4.56 16.02
CA LYS A 697 -8.20 -5.44 16.73
C LYS A 697 -7.16 -4.69 17.56
N ALA A 698 -7.32 -3.37 17.72
CA ALA A 698 -6.42 -2.53 18.51
C ALA A 698 -4.93 -2.64 18.11
N ASP A 699 -4.65 -2.94 16.85
CA ASP A 699 -3.30 -3.12 16.29
C ASP A 699 -2.72 -1.84 15.70
N GLY A 700 -3.51 -0.77 15.62
CA GLY A 700 -3.11 0.51 15.03
C GLY A 700 -2.90 0.42 13.52
N ASP A 701 -3.41 -0.62 12.86
CA ASP A 701 -3.27 -0.85 11.42
C ASP A 701 -4.59 -0.62 10.68
N THR A 702 -4.98 0.65 10.58
CA THR A 702 -6.18 1.09 9.85
C THR A 702 -5.82 2.00 8.70
N SER A 703 -6.73 2.15 7.72
CA SER A 703 -6.58 3.15 6.66
C SER A 703 -6.39 4.56 7.20
N LEU A 704 -7.04 4.89 8.32
CA LEU A 704 -6.84 6.20 8.97
C LEU A 704 -5.47 6.30 9.63
N ALA A 705 -5.00 5.26 10.33
CA ALA A 705 -3.67 5.24 10.93
C ALA A 705 -2.57 5.38 9.88
N LYS A 706 -2.71 4.66 8.76
CA LYS A 706 -1.85 4.77 7.56
C LYS A 706 -1.90 6.15 6.95
N GLY A 707 -3.10 6.72 6.80
CA GLY A 707 -3.30 8.10 6.37
C GLY A 707 -2.58 9.09 7.29
N MET A 708 -2.77 9.01 8.61
CA MET A 708 -2.13 9.89 9.59
C MET A 708 -0.60 9.80 9.54
N LEU A 709 -0.04 8.59 9.45
CA LEU A 709 1.40 8.40 9.31
C LEU A 709 1.91 9.09 8.05
N ASN A 710 1.23 8.88 6.93
CA ASN A 710 1.64 9.42 5.64
C ASN A 710 1.40 10.94 5.50
N TRP A 711 0.35 11.50 6.10
CA TRP A 711 0.05 12.95 6.06
C TRP A 711 0.96 13.75 6.99
N SER A 712 1.39 13.15 8.10
CA SER A 712 2.30 13.77 9.07
C SER A 712 3.79 13.62 8.74
N GLY A 713 4.13 12.94 7.64
CA GLY A 713 5.52 12.67 7.26
C GLY A 713 6.22 11.69 8.20
N GLY A 714 5.49 10.68 8.68
CA GLY A 714 6.01 9.66 9.60
C GLY A 714 5.96 10.07 11.08
N LYS A 715 5.55 11.30 11.40
CA LYS A 715 5.56 11.82 12.78
C LYS A 715 4.45 11.24 13.67
N VAL A 716 3.33 10.84 13.07
CA VAL A 716 2.16 10.34 13.79
C VAL A 716 1.95 8.86 13.51
N ARG A 717 2.33 8.03 14.46
CA ARG A 717 2.07 6.58 14.43
C ARG A 717 1.08 6.22 15.52
N VAL A 718 -0.06 5.66 15.14
CA VAL A 718 -1.07 5.16 16.08
C VAL A 718 -0.48 4.03 16.93
N ALA A 719 -0.89 3.92 18.19
CA ALA A 719 -0.42 2.86 19.07
C ALA A 719 -1.07 1.52 18.72
N ASN A 720 -0.28 0.46 18.69
CA ASN A 720 -0.77 -0.91 18.74
C ASN A 720 -0.90 -1.27 20.22
N PHE A 721 -2.12 -1.45 20.71
CA PHE A 721 -2.34 -1.82 22.10
C PHE A 721 -1.98 -3.28 22.33
N MET A 722 -2.35 -4.18 21.40
CA MET A 722 -2.18 -5.62 21.56
C MET A 722 -0.72 -6.06 21.63
N ARG A 723 0.10 -5.70 20.63
CA ARG A 723 1.54 -6.00 20.63
C ARG A 723 2.38 -4.96 21.39
N GLY A 724 1.83 -3.77 21.63
CA GLY A 724 2.49 -2.72 22.38
C GLY A 724 2.19 -2.84 23.88
N MET A 725 1.32 -1.97 24.37
CA MET A 725 1.07 -1.80 25.82
C MET A 725 0.75 -3.09 26.56
N PHE A 726 -0.04 -3.98 25.97
CA PHE A 726 -0.43 -5.24 26.61
C PHE A 726 0.57 -6.37 26.29
N GLY A 727 1.06 -6.48 25.05
CA GLY A 727 1.97 -7.56 24.64
C GLY A 727 1.28 -8.93 24.62
N ASN A 728 2.06 -10.01 24.59
CA ASN A 728 1.50 -11.37 24.66
C ASN A 728 0.90 -11.61 26.06
N LYS A 729 -0.43 -11.74 26.15
CA LYS A 729 -1.16 -11.98 27.41
C LYS A 729 -0.75 -11.02 28.55
N ASN A 730 -0.77 -9.72 28.27
CA ASN A 730 -0.52 -8.66 29.25
C ASN A 730 0.93 -8.56 29.78
N GLU A 731 1.90 -9.27 29.18
CA GLU A 731 3.30 -9.28 29.65
C GLU A 731 3.94 -7.89 29.74
N ASN A 732 3.54 -6.94 28.89
CA ASN A 732 4.12 -5.60 28.85
C ASN A 732 3.54 -4.66 29.91
N LEU A 733 2.48 -5.08 30.61
CA LEU A 733 1.94 -4.29 31.71
C LEU A 733 2.95 -4.14 32.85
N LYS A 734 3.89 -5.08 33.03
CA LYS A 734 4.97 -5.00 34.03
C LYS A 734 5.82 -3.72 33.89
N THR A 735 5.92 -3.18 32.68
CA THR A 735 6.63 -1.91 32.42
C THR A 735 6.00 -0.72 33.15
N PHE A 736 4.73 -0.84 33.54
CA PHE A 736 3.97 0.17 34.29
C PHE A 736 3.91 -0.08 35.79
N ASP A 737 4.66 -1.05 36.32
CA ASP A 737 4.77 -1.24 37.77
C ASP A 737 5.60 -0.10 38.39
N LEU A 738 5.02 0.54 39.40
CA LEU A 738 5.64 1.59 40.20
C LEU A 738 5.13 1.50 41.64
N ASP A 739 6.05 1.46 42.61
CA ASP A 739 5.75 1.43 44.04
C ASP A 739 4.76 0.33 44.44
N GLY A 740 4.91 -0.87 43.86
CA GLY A 740 4.08 -2.04 44.15
C GLY A 740 2.68 -2.00 43.52
N ARG A 741 2.39 -1.03 42.65
CA ARG A 741 1.13 -0.92 41.90
C ARG A 741 1.38 -0.90 40.40
N ASN A 742 0.50 -1.56 39.64
CA ASN A 742 0.48 -1.42 38.20
C ASN A 742 -0.28 -0.16 37.80
N LEU A 743 0.38 0.76 37.09
CA LEU A 743 -0.22 2.03 36.63
C LEU A 743 -0.59 2.00 35.14
N GLY A 744 -0.75 0.83 34.53
CA GLY A 744 -1.06 0.68 33.11
C GLY A 744 -2.39 1.35 32.73
N GLY A 745 -3.45 1.12 33.50
CA GLY A 745 -4.75 1.77 33.27
C GLY A 745 -4.68 3.28 33.45
N ASN A 746 -4.00 3.76 34.50
CA ASN A 746 -3.74 5.18 34.73
C ASN A 746 -3.02 5.83 33.55
N TYR A 747 -2.00 5.16 33.01
CA TYR A 747 -1.27 5.61 31.83
C TYR A 747 -2.17 5.71 30.59
N LEU A 748 -3.01 4.71 30.33
CA LEU A 748 -3.96 4.74 29.21
C LEU A 748 -4.94 5.92 29.34
N ILE A 749 -5.51 6.11 30.52
CA ILE A 749 -6.45 7.21 30.81
C ILE A 749 -5.75 8.56 30.59
N TRP A 750 -4.55 8.73 31.14
CA TRP A 750 -3.76 9.95 30.96
C TRP A 750 -3.48 10.22 29.49
N MET A 751 -3.00 9.23 28.74
CA MET A 751 -2.70 9.38 27.32
C MET A 751 -3.92 9.78 26.49
N ALA A 752 -5.09 9.24 26.82
CA ALA A 752 -6.35 9.51 26.12
C ALA A 752 -7.06 10.79 26.59
N MET A 753 -6.60 11.45 27.66
CA MET A 753 -7.14 12.71 28.18
C MET A 753 -6.26 13.91 27.83
N GLU A 754 -4.95 13.84 28.10
CA GLU A 754 -4.02 14.97 27.90
C GLU A 754 -2.55 14.57 27.61
N GLY A 755 -2.16 13.31 27.86
CA GLY A 755 -0.79 12.83 27.70
C GLY A 755 -0.30 12.72 26.25
N THR A 756 -1.23 12.61 25.29
CA THR A 756 -0.89 12.59 23.86
C THR A 756 -0.53 13.99 23.36
N ARG A 757 0.76 14.18 23.03
CA ARG A 757 1.31 15.46 22.51
C ARG A 757 1.44 15.52 20.98
N VAL A 758 0.82 14.58 20.28
CA VAL A 758 0.85 14.55 18.81
C VAL A 758 0.12 15.78 18.25
N GLN A 759 0.77 16.46 17.31
CA GLN A 759 0.14 17.51 16.51
C GLN A 759 -0.29 16.91 15.17
N PHE A 760 -1.60 16.91 14.92
CA PHE A 760 -2.15 16.54 13.63
C PHE A 760 -2.07 17.74 12.67
N PRO A 761 -1.77 17.52 11.37
CA PRO A 761 -1.94 18.56 10.38
C PRO A 761 -3.38 19.13 10.43
N PRO A 762 -3.59 20.45 10.32
CA PRO A 762 -4.92 21.06 10.34
C PRO A 762 -5.89 20.38 9.35
N GLU A 763 -5.39 19.96 8.19
CA GLU A 763 -6.12 19.31 7.11
C GLU A 763 -6.56 17.87 7.47
N ALA A 764 -5.94 17.28 8.50
CA ALA A 764 -6.34 15.98 9.04
C ALA A 764 -7.39 16.11 10.16
N ALA A 765 -7.62 17.31 10.72
CA ALA A 765 -8.49 17.52 11.88
C ALA A 765 -9.92 17.03 11.66
N SER A 766 -10.45 17.13 10.44
CA SER A 766 -11.78 16.61 10.09
C SER A 766 -11.91 15.08 10.26
N TYR A 767 -10.80 14.34 10.17
CA TYR A 767 -10.80 12.88 10.33
C TYR A 767 -10.63 12.44 11.78
N VAL A 768 -9.84 13.20 12.55
CA VAL A 768 -9.52 12.88 13.95
C VAL A 768 -10.60 13.40 14.91
N GLY A 769 -11.32 14.45 14.52
CA GLY A 769 -12.26 15.14 15.38
C GLY A 769 -11.60 16.23 16.22
N LYS A 770 -12.42 17.04 16.90
CA LYS A 770 -11.97 18.25 17.62
C LYS A 770 -11.00 17.99 18.78
N HIS A 771 -10.98 16.77 19.32
CA HIS A 771 -10.13 16.40 20.45
C HIS A 771 -8.79 15.80 20.05
N GLY A 772 -8.52 15.66 18.75
CA GLY A 772 -7.25 15.09 18.28
C GLY A 772 -6.99 13.72 18.93
N GLY A 773 -5.84 13.56 19.59
CA GLY A 773 -5.48 12.31 20.27
C GLY A 773 -6.15 12.07 21.63
N GLN A 774 -6.92 13.04 22.13
CA GLN A 774 -7.48 13.06 23.49
C GLN A 774 -8.93 12.57 23.51
N MET A 775 -9.14 11.33 23.07
CA MET A 775 -10.47 10.82 22.72
C MET A 775 -11.46 10.70 23.89
N LEU A 776 -10.99 10.59 25.13
CA LEU A 776 -11.87 10.55 26.31
C LEU A 776 -12.57 11.89 26.56
N ASN A 777 -12.07 13.01 26.01
CA ASN A 777 -12.79 14.28 26.04
C ASN A 777 -14.10 14.25 25.23
N GLY A 778 -14.23 13.35 24.25
CA GLY A 778 -15.52 13.10 23.57
C GLY A 778 -16.57 12.47 24.50
N ILE A 779 -16.13 11.70 25.50
CA ILE A 779 -17.01 11.08 26.50
C ILE A 779 -17.51 12.13 27.49
N ARG A 780 -16.66 13.10 27.89
CA ARG A 780 -17.09 14.25 28.72
C ARG A 780 -18.30 14.95 28.12
N GLU A 781 -18.27 15.23 26.82
CA GLU A 781 -19.39 15.91 26.16
C GLU A 781 -20.69 15.10 26.15
N LYS A 782 -20.58 13.78 25.99
CA LYS A 782 -21.72 12.87 26.05
C LYS A 782 -22.26 12.72 27.48
N CYS A 783 -21.38 12.74 28.48
CA CYS A 783 -21.76 12.76 29.89
C CYS A 783 -22.40 14.11 30.29
N LEU A 784 -21.91 15.23 29.76
CA LEU A 784 -22.51 16.55 29.97
C LEU A 784 -23.97 16.59 29.49
N ALA A 785 -24.28 15.91 28.38
CA ALA A 785 -25.66 15.76 27.90
C ALA A 785 -26.56 14.92 28.84
N GLN A 786 -26.00 14.16 29.78
CA GLN A 786 -26.80 13.44 30.79
C GLN A 786 -27.33 14.38 31.88
N ILE A 787 -26.73 15.55 32.06
CA ILE A 787 -27.08 16.51 33.12
C ILE A 787 -27.53 17.87 32.60
N SER A 788 -27.25 18.20 31.32
CA SER A 788 -27.62 19.48 30.71
C SER A 788 -29.10 19.56 30.35
N THR A 789 -29.70 20.74 30.54
CA THR A 789 -31.11 21.00 30.21
C THR A 789 -31.37 21.30 28.73
N ASP A 790 -30.36 21.73 27.96
CA ASP A 790 -30.54 22.06 26.53
C ASP A 790 -30.62 20.82 25.62
N LYS A 791 -29.89 19.75 25.98
CA LYS A 791 -29.81 18.51 25.20
C LYS A 791 -29.89 17.29 26.12
N PRO A 792 -31.02 17.11 26.84
CA PRO A 792 -31.13 16.04 27.79
C PRO A 792 -31.07 14.68 27.09
N SER A 793 -30.20 13.82 27.60
CA SER A 793 -30.22 12.39 27.30
C SER A 793 -31.58 11.79 27.68
N SER A 794 -32.06 10.83 26.88
CA SER A 794 -33.37 10.21 27.04
C SER A 794 -33.25 8.69 27.05
N PRO A 795 -34.03 7.96 27.87
CA PRO A 795 -34.14 6.49 27.81
C PRO A 795 -34.58 5.93 26.45
N ASN A 796 -35.03 6.79 25.53
CA ASN A 796 -35.35 6.45 24.15
C ASN A 796 -34.11 6.34 23.23
N PHE A 797 -32.92 6.68 23.72
CA PHE A 797 -31.66 6.45 23.00
C PHE A 797 -31.03 5.13 23.43
N MET A 798 -30.44 4.42 22.46
CA MET A 798 -29.86 3.09 22.68
C MET A 798 -28.64 3.13 23.60
N ASP A 799 -27.93 4.24 23.64
CA ASP A 799 -26.72 4.44 24.44
C ASP A 799 -26.99 5.07 25.81
N HIS A 800 -28.24 5.41 26.12
CA HIS A 800 -28.60 6.12 27.35
C HIS A 800 -28.13 5.36 28.60
N GLU A 801 -28.45 4.08 28.70
CA GLU A 801 -28.16 3.30 29.89
C GLU A 801 -26.66 3.12 30.13
N ILE A 802 -25.90 2.79 29.08
CA ILE A 802 -24.47 2.52 29.22
C ILE A 802 -23.71 3.80 29.62
N PHE A 803 -24.11 4.96 29.08
CA PHE A 803 -23.59 6.25 29.52
C PHE A 803 -24.06 6.59 30.94
N ASN A 804 -25.33 6.38 31.27
CA ASN A 804 -25.83 6.61 32.62
C ASN A 804 -25.03 5.81 33.66
N LYS A 805 -24.77 4.52 33.39
CA LYS A 805 -24.00 3.68 34.30
C LYS A 805 -22.58 4.19 34.47
N VAL A 806 -21.87 4.54 33.40
CA VAL A 806 -20.46 4.94 33.50
C VAL A 806 -20.27 6.37 34.00
N CYS A 807 -21.11 7.33 33.58
CA CYS A 807 -20.95 8.73 33.99
C CYS A 807 -21.25 8.93 35.49
N PHE A 808 -22.17 8.15 36.05
CA PHE A 808 -22.63 8.30 37.44
C PHE A 808 -22.00 7.31 38.43
N MET A 809 -21.24 6.30 37.98
CA MET A 809 -20.58 5.33 38.87
C MET A 809 -19.50 6.00 39.74
N ASP A 810 -19.56 5.77 41.05
CA ASP A 810 -18.68 6.40 42.06
C ASP A 810 -18.54 7.92 41.88
N ASN A 811 -19.62 8.55 41.42
CA ASN A 811 -19.70 9.94 41.06
C ASN A 811 -20.98 10.56 41.64
N LEU A 812 -21.14 11.88 41.53
CA LEU A 812 -22.35 12.56 41.98
C LEU A 812 -23.57 12.05 41.21
N ALA A 813 -24.64 11.69 41.92
CA ALA A 813 -25.86 11.09 41.38
C ALA A 813 -26.66 12.05 40.46
N PRO A 814 -27.54 11.52 39.59
CA PRO A 814 -28.43 12.37 38.78
C PRO A 814 -29.26 13.33 39.65
N GLY A 815 -29.28 14.61 39.28
CA GLY A 815 -30.03 15.65 39.99
C GLY A 815 -29.35 16.24 41.24
N HIS A 816 -28.08 15.91 41.51
CA HIS A 816 -27.32 16.50 42.61
C HIS A 816 -27.19 18.02 42.47
N PRO A 817 -27.30 18.83 43.56
CA PRO A 817 -27.23 20.31 43.49
C PRO A 817 -25.95 20.85 42.83
N ASP A 818 -24.81 20.18 43.05
CA ASP A 818 -23.54 20.57 42.42
C ASP A 818 -23.52 20.38 40.89
N LEU A 819 -24.46 19.60 40.34
CA LEU A 819 -24.62 19.40 38.89
C LEU A 819 -25.75 20.26 38.32
N ALA A 820 -26.33 21.18 39.10
CA ALA A 820 -27.46 21.99 38.66
C ALA A 820 -27.06 23.03 37.60
N PHE A 821 -27.98 23.31 36.68
CA PHE A 821 -27.82 24.29 35.61
C PHE A 821 -28.73 25.49 35.82
N ASN A 822 -28.25 26.66 35.41
CA ASN A 822 -29.09 27.85 35.33
C ASN A 822 -30.12 27.66 34.19
N PRO A 823 -31.43 27.70 34.46
CA PRO A 823 -32.46 27.40 33.47
C PRO A 823 -32.58 28.46 32.36
N ARG A 824 -31.99 29.65 32.52
CA ARG A 824 -32.00 30.72 31.51
C ARG A 824 -30.77 30.72 30.61
N THR A 825 -29.60 30.40 31.16
CA THR A 825 -28.33 30.45 30.44
C THR A 825 -27.79 29.07 30.05
N ASN A 826 -28.38 28.01 30.58
CA ASN A 826 -27.91 26.62 30.52
C ASN A 826 -26.42 26.48 30.85
N LYS A 827 -25.92 27.31 31.76
CA LYS A 827 -24.57 27.17 32.33
C LYS A 827 -24.64 26.45 33.67
N PRO A 828 -23.64 25.61 34.02
CA PRO A 828 -23.52 25.04 35.35
C PRO A 828 -23.56 26.12 36.43
N LEU A 829 -24.29 25.87 37.52
CA LEU A 829 -24.23 26.72 38.72
C LEU A 829 -22.91 26.56 39.46
N ASN A 830 -22.31 25.36 39.41
CA ASN A 830 -21.00 25.04 39.97
C ASN A 830 -20.08 24.47 38.87
N PRO A 831 -19.46 25.33 38.02
CA PRO A 831 -18.67 24.87 36.89
C PRO A 831 -17.53 23.92 37.27
N GLU A 832 -16.78 24.23 38.33
CA GLU A 832 -15.65 23.41 38.79
C GLU A 832 -16.09 21.99 39.20
N ARG A 833 -17.23 21.88 39.89
CA ARG A 833 -17.81 20.58 40.28
C ARG A 833 -18.27 19.77 39.08
N VAL A 834 -18.83 20.42 38.07
CA VAL A 834 -19.20 19.75 36.82
C VAL A 834 -17.95 19.26 36.09
N GLU A 835 -16.87 20.04 36.06
CA GLU A 835 -15.60 19.62 35.46
C GLU A 835 -14.98 18.41 36.20
N GLU A 836 -14.94 18.43 37.54
CA GLU A 836 -14.52 17.27 38.35
C GLU A 836 -15.36 16.02 38.06
N TRP A 837 -16.67 16.19 37.95
CA TRP A 837 -17.60 15.11 37.63
C TRP A 837 -17.36 14.55 36.22
N LEU A 838 -17.13 15.43 35.24
CA LEU A 838 -16.83 15.05 33.85
C LEU A 838 -15.50 14.32 33.72
N ASP A 839 -14.47 14.79 34.41
CA ASP A 839 -13.17 14.13 34.46
C ASP A 839 -13.32 12.72 35.04
N ARG A 840 -14.03 12.56 36.16
CA ARG A 840 -14.29 11.24 36.74
C ARG A 840 -15.07 10.33 35.80
N ALA A 841 -16.11 10.84 35.14
CA ALA A 841 -16.87 10.08 34.16
C ALA A 841 -15.99 9.60 32.99
N ALA A 842 -15.07 10.44 32.52
CA ALA A 842 -14.11 10.07 31.49
C ALA A 842 -13.09 9.03 31.97
N TRP A 843 -12.63 9.13 33.22
CA TRP A 843 -11.75 8.13 33.85
C TRP A 843 -12.44 6.78 33.98
N ASN A 844 -13.71 6.75 34.40
CA ASN A 844 -14.51 5.52 34.47
C ASN A 844 -14.59 4.82 33.10
N ALA A 845 -14.85 5.59 32.04
CA ALA A 845 -14.86 5.05 30.69
C ALA A 845 -13.46 4.57 30.25
N GLY A 846 -12.40 5.28 30.63
CA GLY A 846 -11.02 4.87 30.35
C GLY A 846 -10.64 3.57 31.06
N TRP A 847 -11.07 3.36 32.31
CA TRP A 847 -10.94 2.07 33.02
C TRP A 847 -11.71 0.95 32.30
N ALA A 848 -12.93 1.24 31.83
CA ALA A 848 -13.71 0.28 31.04
C ALA A 848 -12.96 -0.14 29.76
N VAL A 849 -12.41 0.83 29.01
CA VAL A 849 -11.63 0.57 27.80
C VAL A 849 -10.35 -0.21 28.12
N PHE A 850 -9.63 0.15 29.17
CA PHE A 850 -8.44 -0.59 29.61
C PHE A 850 -8.79 -2.05 29.92
N LYS A 851 -9.85 -2.31 30.69
CA LYS A 851 -10.27 -3.67 31.03
C LYS A 851 -10.67 -4.48 29.80
N PHE A 852 -11.39 -3.86 28.86
CA PHE A 852 -11.73 -4.50 27.59
C PHE A 852 -10.48 -4.90 26.80
N LEU A 853 -9.49 -4.01 26.68
CA LEU A 853 -8.25 -4.28 25.95
C LEU A 853 -7.38 -5.33 26.66
N GLU A 854 -7.35 -5.32 28.00
CA GLU A 854 -6.68 -6.33 28.82
C GLU A 854 -7.26 -7.72 28.57
N THR A 855 -8.58 -7.86 28.52
CA THR A 855 -9.26 -9.13 28.19
C THR A 855 -9.07 -9.50 26.72
N ALA A 856 -9.06 -8.53 25.81
CA ALA A 856 -8.83 -8.76 24.39
C ALA A 856 -7.42 -9.28 24.09
N SER A 857 -6.41 -8.83 24.81
CA SER A 857 -5.02 -9.29 24.65
C SER A 857 -4.84 -10.77 25.02
N GLU A 858 -5.72 -11.31 25.86
CA GLU A 858 -5.79 -12.73 26.24
C GLU A 858 -6.51 -13.58 25.19
N GLY A 859 -7.00 -12.94 24.11
CA GLY A 859 -7.72 -13.57 23.00
C GLY A 859 -9.24 -13.42 23.07
N ASN A 860 -9.78 -12.77 24.11
CA ASN A 860 -11.21 -12.60 24.30
C ASN A 860 -11.69 -11.18 23.90
N TRP A 861 -12.04 -11.01 22.63
CA TRP A 861 -12.48 -9.72 22.07
C TRP A 861 -13.93 -9.34 22.36
N GLY A 862 -14.70 -10.24 22.97
CA GLY A 862 -16.16 -10.17 22.94
C GLY A 862 -16.72 -10.18 21.51
N THR A 863 -18.04 -10.28 21.40
CA THR A 863 -18.72 -10.16 20.11
C THR A 863 -18.90 -8.70 19.73
N ALA A 864 -18.89 -8.40 18.43
CA ALA A 864 -19.12 -7.06 17.88
C ALA A 864 -20.49 -6.98 17.22
N ILE A 865 -21.18 -5.84 17.28
CA ILE A 865 -22.54 -5.66 16.72
C ILE A 865 -22.72 -6.05 15.24
N ASP A 866 -21.63 -6.07 14.47
CA ASP A 866 -21.60 -6.46 13.06
C ASP A 866 -21.27 -7.95 12.85
N GLN A 867 -20.72 -8.63 13.85
CA GLN A 867 -20.74 -10.09 13.93
C GLN A 867 -22.18 -10.50 14.24
N CYS A 868 -22.62 -11.65 13.77
CA CYS A 868 -23.91 -12.18 14.18
C CYS A 868 -23.76 -13.61 14.63
N GLU A 869 -24.68 -14.07 15.48
CA GLU A 869 -24.66 -15.41 16.03
C GLU A 869 -24.86 -16.47 14.94
N VAL A 870 -23.72 -17.04 14.50
CA VAL A 870 -23.51 -18.49 14.35
C VAL A 870 -22.06 -18.78 14.75
N ALA A 871 -21.79 -18.86 16.06
CA ALA A 871 -20.57 -19.45 16.63
C ALA A 871 -20.75 -19.84 18.10
N PHE A 872 -21.78 -20.61 18.43
CA PHE A 872 -21.64 -21.62 19.49
C PHE A 872 -21.86 -22.98 18.83
N PRO A 873 -20.94 -23.95 18.96
CA PRO A 873 -21.27 -25.33 18.61
C PRO A 873 -22.47 -25.77 19.45
N LYS A 874 -23.33 -26.61 18.86
CA LYS A 874 -24.40 -27.31 19.58
C LYS A 874 -23.89 -27.99 20.83
#